data_AF-A0A5N4A3M3-F1
#
_entry.id   AF-A0A5N4A3M3-F1
#
_cell.length_a   1.000
_cell.length_b   1.000
_cell.length_c   1.000
_cell.angle_alpha   90.00
_cell.angle_beta   90.00
_cell.angle_gamma   90.00
#
_symmetry.space_group_name_H-M   'P 1'
#
loop_
_entity.id
_entity.type
_entity.pdbx_description
1 polymer ?
#
loop_
_entity_poly.entity_id
_entity_poly.type
_entity_poly.pdbx_seq_one_letter_code
_entity_poly.pdbx_strand_id
1 'polypeptide(L)'
;MLFYMKRLFDQSVALLNVRDINTHHQLTEYDNLLADHGTNRISCEGISSLDQLRKGIQECIEKDKVAMEDFLGLELTKSDIGFLEPNTFDGYEHLKFLKFLSSNITNIPNGSFQHLQNLKEFGIGFSTVDNIEDKAFERMFNVKKFLIFETEMSRLSKGAFTDMHGLVTLYLFNNKLGEIEEGAFNSSPNLIELHLYRNKLTKIPKNLLARSLLLEAVYLNENALVDLDDGTFKGLSKLKALHLESNRLVTLPPQIFLDLSSLTVLHLENNAIKDIPSGLFAKLENLQHLYLSTNKLGSLPSDIFKHTTRMETIDLSNNQLRNLDGIFTGLAKLDRLVLARNGLSSISDGTFSDCTKLSHLDFTENEIERITPGMFAGLGELKKVVFHTNKVSTVEPASFDGLIELDTLSLEKNKLKSLPLGVFDKNAKLESLYLAANEIDHLEKGFFDNLSNLVHLDLDSNKIKHFEPGTFNGLRQLKSLYFSNNYLSSITPKMFEGLSSLTYLLISNNPIGSIACEALEDLPALDSIMIQNVNVEEFPSGCFSSLKNAEYLTISKSKLKRLNKGMFVGLEKVKGLHLSENHIYQIEAGTFEGLDEVTALFLHQNQLSEVKGEMFTGLLKVNMFSLSDNKIASIDPSIFKLFPNLQLLYLGQNKLQKLKGDEFTNAPKLTALDLAMNDIETLPTDIFKPLTSLLTLNLAFNKLGTLQKGSIPIIPQLESLRLDENGVGDVKTGTFDGFGSLLELDLSNNTLKHVNVEMFQGLTKMHSLNLEHNEISDLSPDVFNNLPALTRVRLEGNKLGAAVMDAIKKKYPEPEPIVIS
;
A
#
# COMPACT_ATOMS: atom_id res chain seq x y z
N MET A 1 -5.88 -10.36 -11.69
CA MET A 1 -4.51 -10.08 -11.19
C MET A 1 -4.48 -8.83 -10.29
N LEU A 2 -4.99 -7.67 -10.73
CA LEU A 2 -5.18 -6.46 -9.89
C LEU A 2 -6.06 -6.67 -8.64
N PHE A 3 -7.09 -7.53 -8.72
CA PHE A 3 -7.93 -7.90 -7.56
C PHE A 3 -7.22 -8.80 -6.53
N TYR A 4 -6.23 -9.59 -6.97
CA TYR A 4 -5.47 -10.53 -6.13
C TYR A 4 -4.27 -9.84 -5.47
N MET A 5 -3.64 -8.89 -6.17
CA MET A 5 -2.68 -7.94 -5.58
C MET A 5 -3.37 -7.05 -4.54
N LYS A 6 -4.59 -6.56 -4.81
CA LYS A 6 -5.36 -5.76 -3.85
C LYS A 6 -5.76 -6.57 -2.60
N ARG A 7 -6.07 -7.87 -2.71
CA ARG A 7 -6.48 -8.71 -1.57
C ARG A 7 -5.31 -9.21 -0.71
N LEU A 8 -4.15 -9.50 -1.31
CA LEU A 8 -2.90 -9.73 -0.56
C LEU A 8 -2.41 -8.42 0.10
N PHE A 9 -2.62 -7.26 -0.56
CA PHE A 9 -2.40 -5.95 0.03
C PHE A 9 -3.37 -5.72 1.21
N ASP A 10 -4.66 -6.00 1.07
CA ASP A 10 -5.68 -5.85 2.12
C ASP A 10 -5.47 -6.83 3.30
N GLN A 11 -4.97 -8.05 3.06
CA GLN A 11 -4.57 -8.99 4.12
C GLN A 11 -3.27 -8.59 4.82
N SER A 12 -2.30 -8.02 4.09
CA SER A 12 -1.13 -7.40 4.72
C SER A 12 -1.48 -6.13 5.50
N VAL A 13 -2.51 -5.38 5.07
CA VAL A 13 -3.05 -4.20 5.77
C VAL A 13 -3.80 -4.60 7.05
N ALA A 14 -4.43 -5.78 7.11
CA ALA A 14 -5.07 -6.28 8.34
C ALA A 14 -4.09 -6.69 9.46
N LEU A 15 -2.84 -7.05 9.10
CA LEU A 15 -1.73 -7.30 10.04
C LEU A 15 -0.85 -6.05 10.30
N LEU A 16 -0.97 -5.02 9.46
CA LEU A 16 -0.33 -3.71 9.65
C LEU A 16 -1.21 -2.71 10.40
N ASN A 17 -2.52 -2.95 10.52
CA ASN A 17 -3.48 -2.06 11.22
C ASN A 17 -3.41 -2.05 12.76
N VAL A 18 -2.33 -2.56 13.35
CA VAL A 18 -2.00 -2.30 14.78
C VAL A 18 -0.80 -1.35 14.91
N ARG A 19 -0.10 -1.02 13.81
CA ARG A 19 1.07 -0.11 13.84
C ARG A 19 0.79 1.33 13.40
N ASP A 20 -0.38 1.63 12.82
CA ASP A 20 -0.60 2.94 12.15
C ASP A 20 -1.77 3.79 12.71
N ILE A 21 -2.27 3.50 13.92
CA ILE A 21 -3.27 4.39 14.54
C ILE A 21 -2.63 5.71 15.04
N ASN A 22 -1.34 5.71 15.39
CA ASN A 22 -0.66 6.93 15.88
C ASN A 22 -0.07 7.79 14.75
N THR A 23 0.30 7.23 13.61
CA THR A 23 0.87 7.97 12.46
C THR A 23 -0.21 8.69 11.64
N HIS A 24 -1.40 8.09 11.49
CA HIS A 24 -2.52 8.76 10.82
C HIS A 24 -3.12 9.91 11.65
N HIS A 25 -3.08 9.85 12.99
CA HIS A 25 -3.53 10.98 13.80
C HIS A 25 -2.56 12.18 13.76
N GLN A 26 -1.26 11.93 13.61
CA GLN A 26 -0.22 12.97 13.55
C GLN A 26 -0.09 13.64 12.18
N LEU A 27 -0.24 12.90 11.07
CA LEU A 27 -0.30 13.49 9.73
C LEU A 27 -1.58 14.32 9.54
N THR A 28 -2.71 13.89 10.11
CA THR A 28 -3.96 14.67 10.08
C THR A 28 -3.91 15.89 10.99
N GLU A 29 -3.20 15.86 12.13
CA GLU A 29 -3.02 17.05 12.97
C GLU A 29 -2.17 18.12 12.27
N TYR A 30 -1.13 17.71 11.53
CA TYR A 30 -0.31 18.60 10.71
C TYR A 30 -1.12 19.34 9.64
N ASP A 31 -1.93 18.61 8.87
CA ASP A 31 -2.81 19.18 7.86
C ASP A 31 -3.90 20.05 8.50
N ASN A 32 -4.45 19.66 9.65
CA ASN A 32 -5.45 20.45 10.38
C ASN A 32 -4.89 21.73 11.02
N LEU A 33 -3.61 21.75 11.43
CA LEU A 33 -2.91 22.94 11.95
C LEU A 33 -2.69 24.01 10.87
N LEU A 34 -2.55 23.57 9.62
CA LEU A 34 -2.36 24.40 8.44
C LEU A 34 -3.68 24.79 7.75
N ALA A 35 -4.72 23.94 7.81
CA ALA A 35 -5.97 24.09 7.05
C ALA A 35 -7.03 25.04 7.62
N ASP A 36 -6.79 25.74 8.74
CA ASP A 36 -7.75 26.72 9.27
C ASP A 36 -7.75 28.01 8.42
N HIS A 37 -8.46 27.97 7.28
CA HIS A 37 -8.75 29.13 6.45
C HIS A 37 -10.08 29.76 6.90
N GLY A 38 -10.10 30.34 8.11
CA GLY A 38 -11.22 31.19 8.52
C GLY A 38 -11.46 32.32 7.51
N THR A 39 -12.72 32.75 7.34
CA THR A 39 -13.21 33.64 6.27
C THR A 39 -12.63 35.07 6.23
N ASN A 40 -11.62 35.39 7.04
CA ASN A 40 -11.06 36.73 7.23
C ASN A 40 -9.50 36.72 7.28
N ARG A 41 -8.85 35.72 6.66
CA ARG A 41 -7.39 35.63 6.54
C ARG A 41 -6.95 35.88 5.09
N ILE A 42 -5.84 36.58 4.88
CA ILE A 42 -5.20 36.72 3.55
C ILE A 42 -3.83 36.06 3.56
N SER A 43 -3.44 35.49 2.42
CA SER A 43 -2.12 34.89 2.23
C SER A 43 -1.35 35.65 1.16
N CYS A 44 -0.15 36.11 1.52
CA CYS A 44 0.74 36.83 0.62
C CYS A 44 2.03 36.03 0.40
N GLU A 45 2.39 35.82 -0.87
CA GLU A 45 3.59 35.07 -1.24
C GLU A 45 4.73 35.99 -1.71
N GLY A 46 5.98 35.59 -1.47
CA GLY A 46 7.15 36.19 -2.13
C GLY A 46 7.51 37.60 -1.65
N ILE A 47 7.20 37.95 -0.41
CA ILE A 47 7.56 39.24 0.20
C ILE A 47 9.05 39.26 0.53
N SER A 48 9.78 40.28 0.08
CA SER A 48 11.24 40.41 0.23
C SER A 48 11.70 41.75 0.84
N SER A 49 10.78 42.69 1.09
CA SER A 49 11.09 43.98 1.72
C SER A 49 9.88 44.56 2.47
N LEU A 50 10.12 45.51 3.37
CA LEU A 50 9.07 46.18 4.14
C LEU A 50 8.08 46.96 3.24
N ASP A 51 8.57 47.63 2.20
CA ASP A 51 7.71 48.34 1.24
C ASP A 51 6.82 47.35 0.46
N GLN A 52 7.39 46.19 0.09
CA GLN A 52 6.63 45.12 -0.55
C GLN A 52 5.62 44.48 0.42
N LEU A 53 5.91 44.39 1.72
CA LEU A 53 4.94 43.93 2.70
C LEU A 53 3.72 44.87 2.74
N ARG A 54 3.95 46.18 2.87
CA ARG A 54 2.87 47.18 2.94
C ARG A 54 2.02 47.22 1.68
N LYS A 55 2.67 47.26 0.50
CA LYS A 55 1.97 47.29 -0.78
C LYS A 55 1.35 45.93 -1.14
N GLY A 56 2.08 44.85 -0.89
CA GLY A 56 1.66 43.48 -1.18
C GLY A 56 0.44 43.08 -0.36
N ILE A 57 0.34 43.48 0.91
CA ILE A 57 -0.88 43.28 1.70
C ILE A 57 -2.09 43.96 1.03
N GLN A 58 -1.95 45.20 0.54
CA GLN A 58 -3.02 45.89 -0.17
C GLN A 58 -3.44 45.13 -1.46
N GLU A 59 -2.46 44.65 -2.22
CA GLU A 59 -2.70 43.85 -3.43
C GLU A 59 -3.39 42.50 -3.11
N CYS A 60 -3.02 41.83 -2.01
CA CYS A 60 -3.67 40.61 -1.51
C CYS A 60 -5.11 40.88 -1.07
N ILE A 61 -5.36 41.98 -0.35
CA ILE A 61 -6.70 42.41 0.08
C ILE A 61 -7.62 42.64 -1.13
N GLU A 62 -7.13 43.32 -2.16
CA GLU A 62 -7.86 43.56 -3.40
C GLU A 62 -8.15 42.25 -4.17
N LYS A 63 -7.16 41.36 -4.24
CA LYS A 63 -7.29 40.05 -4.89
C LYS A 63 -8.33 39.17 -4.20
N ASP A 64 -8.30 39.12 -2.87
CA ASP A 64 -9.16 38.26 -2.07
C ASP A 64 -10.53 38.92 -1.75
N LYS A 65 -10.73 40.16 -2.22
CA LYS A 65 -11.96 40.95 -2.06
C LYS A 65 -12.41 41.13 -0.61
N VAL A 66 -11.44 41.27 0.30
CA VAL A 66 -11.67 41.53 1.72
C VAL A 66 -11.60 43.04 1.96
N ALA A 67 -12.45 43.62 2.81
CA ALA A 67 -12.27 45.01 3.22
C ALA A 67 -11.13 45.11 4.24
N MET A 68 -10.32 46.18 4.20
CA MET A 68 -9.19 46.38 5.15
C MET A 68 -9.62 46.27 6.62
N GLU A 69 -10.87 46.64 6.94
CA GLU A 69 -11.44 46.57 8.29
C GLU A 69 -11.97 45.18 8.70
N ASP A 70 -12.22 44.28 7.73
CA ASP A 70 -12.67 42.90 7.95
C ASP A 70 -11.50 41.90 7.98
N PHE A 71 -10.33 42.34 7.55
CA PHE A 71 -9.08 41.58 7.56
C PHE A 71 -8.59 41.35 9.00
N LEU A 72 -8.47 40.09 9.42
CA LEU A 72 -8.08 39.75 10.80
C LEU A 72 -6.86 38.83 10.90
N GLY A 73 -6.37 38.25 9.80
CA GLY A 73 -5.26 37.32 9.85
C GLY A 73 -4.32 37.37 8.66
N LEU A 74 -3.03 37.59 8.89
CA LEU A 74 -2.01 37.66 7.87
C LEU A 74 -1.19 36.36 7.82
N GLU A 75 -1.07 35.78 6.64
CA GLU A 75 -0.14 34.67 6.38
C GLU A 75 0.88 35.09 5.32
N LEU A 76 2.16 34.97 5.66
CA LEU A 76 3.28 35.25 4.75
C LEU A 76 3.92 33.92 4.35
N THR A 77 3.86 33.58 3.07
CA THR A 77 4.40 32.33 2.54
C THR A 77 5.56 32.58 1.59
N LYS A 78 6.53 31.65 1.53
CA LYS A 78 7.65 31.68 0.54
C LYS A 78 8.35 33.05 0.48
N SER A 79 8.51 33.70 1.62
CA SER A 79 8.95 35.09 1.73
C SER A 79 10.35 35.18 2.33
N ASP A 80 11.16 36.14 1.89
CA ASP A 80 12.51 36.38 2.42
C ASP A 80 12.47 37.57 3.39
N ILE A 81 12.25 37.29 4.67
CA ILE A 81 11.90 38.31 5.67
C ILE A 81 13.09 38.53 6.60
N GLY A 82 14.02 39.37 6.15
CA GLY A 82 15.17 39.81 6.94
C GLY A 82 14.94 41.05 7.81
N PHE A 83 13.70 41.56 7.92
CA PHE A 83 13.40 42.91 8.42
C PHE A 83 12.43 42.92 9.63
N LEU A 84 12.44 41.93 10.53
CA LEU A 84 11.56 41.88 11.71
C LEU A 84 11.95 42.87 12.83
N GLU A 85 12.14 44.15 12.52
CA GLU A 85 12.37 45.20 13.51
C GLU A 85 11.06 45.57 14.26
N PRO A 86 11.11 46.26 15.43
CA PRO A 86 9.92 46.51 16.26
C PRO A 86 8.76 47.29 15.62
N ASN A 87 9.00 47.98 14.49
CA ASN A 87 8.03 48.78 13.75
C ASN A 87 7.55 48.11 12.45
N THR A 88 7.94 46.87 12.19
CA THR A 88 7.64 46.15 10.93
C THR A 88 6.15 46.00 10.67
N PHE A 89 5.34 45.89 11.72
CA PHE A 89 3.89 45.70 11.64
C PHE A 89 3.06 46.91 12.12
N ASP A 90 3.67 48.10 12.18
CA ASP A 90 2.93 49.34 12.49
C ASP A 90 1.79 49.55 11.47
N GLY A 91 0.58 49.80 11.96
CA GLY A 91 -0.65 49.90 11.18
C GLY A 91 -1.46 48.60 11.04
N TYR A 92 -0.96 47.48 11.57
CA TYR A 92 -1.63 46.17 11.55
C TYR A 92 -2.03 45.69 12.96
N GLU A 93 -2.22 46.59 13.91
CA GLU A 93 -2.50 46.28 15.32
C GLU A 93 -3.85 45.58 15.53
N HIS A 94 -4.75 45.64 14.54
CA HIS A 94 -6.05 44.97 14.54
C HIS A 94 -5.98 43.46 14.28
N LEU A 95 -4.82 42.95 13.82
CA LEU A 95 -4.62 41.54 13.52
C LEU A 95 -4.87 40.64 14.74
N LYS A 96 -5.56 39.54 14.50
CA LYS A 96 -5.81 38.45 15.45
C LYS A 96 -4.99 37.19 15.13
N PHE A 97 -4.52 37.03 13.89
CA PHE A 97 -3.73 35.88 13.45
C PHE A 97 -2.52 36.36 12.65
N LEU A 98 -1.34 35.79 12.92
CA LEU A 98 -0.13 36.05 12.15
C LEU A 98 0.66 34.75 11.96
N LYS A 99 0.93 34.38 10.70
CA LYS A 99 1.72 33.19 10.37
C LYS A 99 2.81 33.50 9.35
N PHE A 100 3.97 32.89 9.55
CA PHE A 100 5.08 32.86 8.60
C PHE A 100 5.35 31.42 8.21
N LEU A 101 5.08 31.05 6.96
CA LEU A 101 5.32 29.70 6.46
C LEU A 101 6.33 29.72 5.32
N SER A 102 7.24 28.75 5.31
CA SER A 102 8.25 28.62 4.24
C SER A 102 9.01 29.93 4.00
N SER A 103 9.23 30.70 5.06
CA SER A 103 9.81 32.04 4.99
C SER A 103 11.22 32.01 5.57
N ASN A 104 12.17 32.71 4.96
CA ASN A 104 13.57 32.71 5.37
C ASN A 104 13.81 33.72 6.51
N ILE A 105 13.29 33.41 7.69
CA ILE A 105 13.52 34.16 8.93
C ILE A 105 14.60 33.41 9.71
N THR A 106 15.75 34.03 9.94
CA THR A 106 16.84 33.38 10.68
C THR A 106 16.82 33.69 12.18
N ASN A 107 16.50 34.94 12.55
CA ASN A 107 16.43 35.40 13.94
C ASN A 107 15.14 36.20 14.17
N ILE A 108 14.63 36.17 15.41
CA ILE A 108 13.51 37.00 15.86
C ILE A 108 14.04 37.98 16.91
N PRO A 109 14.31 39.24 16.53
CA PRO A 109 14.80 40.25 17.45
C PRO A 109 13.84 40.57 18.60
N ASN A 110 14.38 41.17 19.65
CA ASN A 110 13.56 41.75 20.72
C ASN A 110 12.54 42.78 20.18
N GLY A 111 11.27 42.64 20.59
CA GLY A 111 10.23 43.63 20.34
C GLY A 111 9.61 43.60 18.95
N SER A 112 9.96 42.64 18.07
CA SER A 112 9.46 42.53 16.69
C SER A 112 7.93 42.61 16.56
N PHE A 113 7.20 42.19 17.60
CA PHE A 113 5.73 42.09 17.58
C PHE A 113 5.03 42.89 18.69
N GLN A 114 5.74 43.81 19.36
CA GLN A 114 5.27 44.48 20.58
C GLN A 114 3.99 45.32 20.42
N HIS A 115 3.66 45.74 19.20
CA HIS A 115 2.44 46.52 18.88
C HIS A 115 1.23 45.64 18.52
N LEU A 116 1.42 44.34 18.27
CA LEU A 116 0.37 43.41 17.85
C LEU A 116 -0.39 42.79 19.03
N GLN A 117 -0.91 43.65 19.91
CA GLN A 117 -1.52 43.23 21.18
C GLN A 117 -2.84 42.48 21.03
N ASN A 118 -3.50 42.56 19.86
CA ASN A 118 -4.77 41.86 19.58
C ASN A 118 -4.59 40.43 19.05
N LEU A 119 -3.36 39.99 18.84
CA LEU A 119 -3.08 38.64 18.35
C LEU A 119 -3.60 37.57 19.31
N LYS A 120 -4.26 36.57 18.74
CA LYS A 120 -4.77 35.37 19.40
C LYS A 120 -3.99 34.12 18.97
N GLU A 121 -3.48 34.10 17.75
CA GLU A 121 -2.67 33.02 17.22
C GLU A 121 -1.43 33.57 16.51
N PHE A 122 -0.30 32.94 16.78
CA PHE A 122 0.98 33.26 16.14
C PHE A 122 1.66 31.97 15.70
N GLY A 123 2.22 31.94 14.49
CA GLY A 123 2.87 30.76 13.94
C GLY A 123 4.10 31.05 13.09
N ILE A 124 5.16 30.27 13.25
CA ILE A 124 6.31 30.20 12.34
C ILE A 124 6.55 28.74 11.97
N GLY A 125 6.62 28.47 10.68
CA GLY A 125 6.75 27.13 10.12
C GLY A 125 7.68 27.07 8.94
N PHE A 126 8.39 25.96 8.76
CA PHE A 126 9.27 25.71 7.61
C PHE A 126 10.27 26.85 7.38
N SER A 127 10.90 27.30 8.46
CA SER A 127 11.70 28.52 8.45
C SER A 127 13.12 28.23 8.92
N THR A 128 14.04 29.14 8.62
CA THR A 128 15.45 29.02 9.02
C THR A 128 15.72 29.53 10.44
N VAL A 129 14.67 29.74 11.25
CA VAL A 129 14.78 30.32 12.60
C VAL A 129 15.66 29.44 13.45
N ASP A 130 16.83 29.95 13.86
CA ASP A 130 17.76 29.24 14.73
C ASP A 130 17.74 29.75 16.18
N ASN A 131 17.27 30.99 16.39
CA ASN A 131 17.26 31.68 17.66
C ASN A 131 16.03 32.57 17.87
N ILE A 132 15.53 32.60 19.10
CA ILE A 132 14.49 33.51 19.59
C ILE A 132 15.13 34.34 20.71
N GLU A 133 15.26 35.65 20.51
CA GLU A 133 15.79 36.51 21.56
C GLU A 133 14.83 36.64 22.75
N ASP A 134 15.39 36.91 23.92
CA ASP A 134 14.58 37.27 25.08
C ASP A 134 13.68 38.46 24.73
N LYS A 135 12.40 38.39 25.14
CA LYS A 135 11.40 39.42 24.87
C LYS A 135 11.02 39.61 23.39
N ALA A 136 11.36 38.67 22.50
CA ALA A 136 10.89 38.67 21.11
C ALA A 136 9.36 38.84 21.00
N PHE A 137 8.60 38.26 21.94
CA PHE A 137 7.14 38.30 22.00
C PHE A 137 6.59 39.13 23.18
N GLU A 138 7.37 40.08 23.70
CA GLU A 138 6.93 40.91 24.83
C GLU A 138 5.62 41.63 24.51
N ARG A 139 4.72 41.74 25.50
CA ARG A 139 3.37 42.33 25.38
C ARG A 139 2.37 41.58 24.51
N MET A 140 2.66 40.38 24.03
CA MET A 140 1.70 39.52 23.32
C MET A 140 0.76 38.77 24.27
N PHE A 141 0.12 39.50 25.18
CA PHE A 141 -0.66 38.96 26.31
C PHE A 141 -1.89 38.13 25.88
N ASN A 142 -2.46 38.42 24.71
CA ASN A 142 -3.72 37.83 24.23
C ASN A 142 -3.53 36.57 23.38
N VAL A 143 -2.29 36.20 23.08
CA VAL A 143 -2.00 35.01 22.26
C VAL A 143 -2.34 33.77 23.05
N LYS A 144 -3.26 32.97 22.52
CA LYS A 144 -3.71 31.70 23.10
C LYS A 144 -3.05 30.50 22.45
N LYS A 145 -2.77 30.57 21.15
CA LYS A 145 -2.13 29.50 20.38
C LYS A 145 -0.85 30.00 19.76
N PHE A 146 0.26 29.32 20.04
CA PHE A 146 1.57 29.69 19.55
C PHE A 146 2.24 28.48 18.92
N LEU A 147 2.77 28.63 17.71
CA LEU A 147 3.37 27.55 16.95
C LEU A 147 4.75 27.92 16.42
N ILE A 148 5.75 27.10 16.69
CA ILE A 148 7.05 27.11 16.02
C ILE A 148 7.41 25.66 15.67
N PHE A 149 7.54 25.39 14.37
CA PHE A 149 7.80 24.05 13.88
C PHE A 149 8.62 24.06 12.60
N GLU A 150 9.29 22.95 12.30
CA GLU A 150 10.14 22.82 11.11
C GLU A 150 11.15 23.98 11.04
N THR A 151 11.82 24.26 12.17
CA THR A 151 12.86 25.29 12.28
C THR A 151 14.19 24.75 12.76
N GLU A 152 15.22 25.59 12.64
CA GLU A 152 16.59 25.30 13.06
C GLU A 152 16.83 25.56 14.57
N MET A 153 15.78 25.95 15.31
CA MET A 153 15.86 26.34 16.71
C MET A 153 16.44 25.22 17.58
N SER A 154 17.57 25.51 18.22
CA SER A 154 18.34 24.53 19.02
C SER A 154 18.25 24.74 20.53
N ARG A 155 17.88 25.95 20.97
CA ARG A 155 17.81 26.36 22.37
C ARG A 155 16.59 27.24 22.63
N LEU A 156 15.97 27.06 23.79
CA LEU A 156 14.88 27.92 24.28
C LEU A 156 15.28 28.57 25.61
N SER A 157 15.39 29.91 25.60
CA SER A 157 15.73 30.68 26.80
C SER A 157 14.54 30.84 27.74
N LYS A 158 14.81 31.19 28.99
CA LYS A 158 13.78 31.50 29.98
C LYS A 158 12.96 32.74 29.62
N GLY A 159 13.56 33.68 28.90
CA GLY A 159 12.95 34.96 28.53
C GLY A 159 12.17 34.95 27.22
N ALA A 160 12.19 33.85 26.45
CA ALA A 160 11.55 33.77 25.14
C ALA A 160 10.04 34.08 25.17
N PHE A 161 9.33 33.55 26.17
CA PHE A 161 7.88 33.74 26.35
C PHE A 161 7.51 34.77 27.43
N THR A 162 8.38 35.76 27.65
CA THR A 162 8.10 36.84 28.61
C THR A 162 6.74 37.47 28.29
N ASP A 163 5.93 37.70 29.33
CA ASP A 163 4.60 38.29 29.25
C ASP A 163 3.50 37.49 28.53
N MET A 164 3.76 36.25 28.10
CA MET A 164 2.76 35.43 27.38
C MET A 164 1.79 34.64 28.29
N HIS A 165 1.19 35.33 29.27
CA HIS A 165 0.32 34.69 30.27
C HIS A 165 -1.03 34.20 29.71
N GLY A 166 -1.47 34.67 28.54
CA GLY A 166 -2.68 34.21 27.87
C GLY A 166 -2.53 32.87 27.12
N LEU A 167 -1.31 32.34 27.04
CA LEU A 167 -1.00 31.16 26.24
C LEU A 167 -1.67 29.89 26.79
N VAL A 168 -2.39 29.20 25.91
CA VAL A 168 -3.18 27.99 26.22
C VAL A 168 -2.58 26.76 25.53
N THR A 169 -2.18 26.89 24.27
CA THR A 169 -1.60 25.81 23.49
C THR A 169 -0.29 26.25 22.88
N LEU A 170 0.78 25.50 23.17
CA LEU A 170 2.13 25.78 22.69
C LEU A 170 2.66 24.61 21.86
N TYR A 171 2.93 24.88 20.59
CA TYR A 171 3.57 23.97 19.65
C TYR A 171 5.03 24.36 19.42
N LEU A 172 5.94 23.47 19.81
CA LEU A 172 7.39 23.59 19.63
C LEU A 172 7.95 22.28 19.07
N PHE A 173 7.31 21.71 18.05
CA PHE A 173 7.63 20.37 17.53
C PHE A 173 8.44 20.40 16.23
N ASN A 174 9.10 19.29 15.92
CA ASN A 174 9.91 19.15 14.70
C ASN A 174 10.95 20.28 14.53
N ASN A 175 11.65 20.61 15.60
CA ASN A 175 12.78 21.56 15.58
C ASN A 175 14.07 20.83 15.97
N LYS A 176 15.15 21.58 16.18
CA LYS A 176 16.45 21.04 16.64
C LYS A 176 16.66 21.21 18.14
N LEU A 177 15.59 21.42 18.91
CA LEU A 177 15.66 21.85 20.31
C LEU A 177 16.34 20.78 21.18
N GLY A 178 17.54 21.08 21.65
CA GLY A 178 18.32 20.20 22.52
C GLY A 178 18.39 20.69 23.97
N GLU A 179 18.19 21.99 24.19
CA GLU A 179 18.27 22.64 25.50
C GLU A 179 17.08 23.57 25.72
N ILE A 180 16.44 23.45 26.88
CA ILE A 180 15.43 24.38 27.38
C ILE A 180 15.92 24.89 28.74
N GLU A 181 15.89 26.19 28.98
CA GLU A 181 16.26 26.74 30.29
C GLU A 181 15.19 26.46 31.36
N GLU A 182 15.61 26.31 32.62
CA GLU A 182 14.70 26.15 33.75
C GLU A 182 13.72 27.34 33.85
N GLY A 183 12.44 27.03 33.86
CA GLY A 183 11.37 28.02 33.98
C GLY A 183 11.01 28.76 32.70
N ALA A 184 11.40 28.26 31.52
CA ALA A 184 11.03 28.84 30.22
C ALA A 184 9.51 29.02 30.01
N PHE A 185 8.68 28.26 30.72
CA PHE A 185 7.22 28.37 30.65
C PHE A 185 6.58 29.06 31.87
N ASN A 186 7.38 29.64 32.78
CA ASN A 186 6.86 30.28 34.00
C ASN A 186 5.93 31.47 33.72
N SER A 187 6.14 32.15 32.59
CA SER A 187 5.31 33.28 32.13
C SER A 187 4.02 32.83 31.45
N SER A 188 3.80 31.53 31.28
CA SER A 188 2.66 30.92 30.59
C SER A 188 1.88 29.96 31.50
N PRO A 189 1.32 30.42 32.63
CA PRO A 189 0.68 29.54 33.63
C PRO A 189 -0.65 28.92 33.16
N ASN A 190 -1.26 29.47 32.09
CA ASN A 190 -2.55 29.04 31.57
C ASN A 190 -2.45 27.95 30.48
N LEU A 191 -1.26 27.36 30.29
CA LEU A 191 -1.05 26.28 29.34
C LEU A 191 -1.93 25.06 29.69
N ILE A 192 -2.68 24.59 28.70
CA ILE A 192 -3.49 23.37 28.69
C ILE A 192 -2.79 22.28 27.85
N GLU A 193 -2.14 22.65 26.75
CA GLU A 193 -1.46 21.71 25.87
C GLU A 193 -0.04 22.19 25.54
N LEU A 194 0.92 21.27 25.68
CA LEU A 194 2.32 21.52 25.38
C LEU A 194 2.88 20.44 24.45
N HIS A 195 3.31 20.85 23.26
CA HIS A 195 3.84 19.97 22.22
C HIS A 195 5.33 20.21 22.01
N LEU A 196 6.16 19.26 22.41
CA LEU A 196 7.64 19.29 22.32
C LEU A 196 8.20 18.08 21.55
N TYR A 197 7.35 17.37 20.82
CA TYR A 197 7.73 16.14 20.12
C TYR A 197 8.64 16.41 18.91
N ARG A 198 9.36 15.37 18.44
CA ARG A 198 10.32 15.47 17.32
C ARG A 198 11.37 16.57 17.54
N ASN A 199 12.04 16.53 18.69
CA ASN A 199 13.15 17.43 19.00
C ASN A 199 14.39 16.61 19.39
N LYS A 200 15.41 17.27 19.94
CA LYS A 200 16.68 16.65 20.35
C LYS A 200 16.85 16.65 21.88
N LEU A 201 15.76 16.76 22.63
CA LEU A 201 15.81 16.83 24.09
C LEU A 201 16.37 15.54 24.65
N THR A 202 17.41 15.65 25.47
CA THR A 202 18.01 14.50 26.18
C THR A 202 17.56 14.42 27.64
N LYS A 203 17.09 15.53 28.21
CA LYS A 203 16.59 15.68 29.58
C LYS A 203 15.49 16.73 29.63
N ILE A 204 14.65 16.64 30.66
CA ILE A 204 13.72 17.70 31.03
C ILE A 204 14.31 18.51 32.20
N PRO A 205 14.51 19.83 32.05
CA PRO A 205 14.96 20.69 33.14
C PRO A 205 14.06 20.58 34.37
N LYS A 206 14.68 20.69 35.56
CA LYS A 206 13.95 20.73 36.82
C LYS A 206 12.96 21.89 36.82
N ASN A 207 11.78 21.66 37.40
CA ASN A 207 10.71 22.66 37.53
C ASN A 207 10.20 23.27 36.20
N LEU A 208 10.52 22.69 35.04
CA LEU A 208 10.09 23.25 33.74
C LEU A 208 8.57 23.48 33.68
N LEU A 209 7.79 22.54 34.23
CA LEU A 209 6.32 22.56 34.21
C LEU A 209 5.70 23.01 35.55
N ALA A 210 6.50 23.46 36.52
CA ALA A 210 6.04 23.70 37.90
C ALA A 210 4.97 24.80 38.04
N ARG A 211 4.80 25.66 37.02
CA ARG A 211 3.81 26.73 36.98
C ARG A 211 2.66 26.48 36.01
N SER A 212 2.72 25.44 35.18
CA SER A 212 1.73 25.11 34.15
C SER A 212 0.73 24.07 34.67
N LEU A 213 0.10 24.36 35.81
CA LEU A 213 -0.74 23.39 36.55
C LEU A 213 -2.08 23.06 35.87
N LEU A 214 -2.42 23.77 34.80
CA LEU A 214 -3.64 23.54 34.00
C LEU A 214 -3.42 22.59 32.83
N LEU A 215 -2.21 22.06 32.63
CA LEU A 215 -1.91 21.13 31.55
C LEU A 215 -2.82 19.90 31.58
N GLU A 216 -3.49 19.65 30.45
CA GLU A 216 -4.29 18.47 30.17
C GLU A 216 -3.59 17.51 29.21
N ALA A 217 -2.67 17.99 28.35
CA ALA A 217 -1.86 17.13 27.49
C ALA A 217 -0.41 17.62 27.37
N VAL A 218 0.53 16.68 27.41
CA VAL A 218 1.97 16.92 27.26
C VAL A 218 2.55 15.92 26.26
N TYR A 219 3.19 16.44 25.20
CA TYR A 219 3.82 15.64 24.15
C TYR A 219 5.33 15.80 24.18
N LEU A 220 6.03 14.73 24.60
CA LEU A 220 7.48 14.64 24.71
C LEU A 220 8.06 13.50 23.86
N ASN A 221 7.22 12.89 23.02
CA ASN A 221 7.58 11.76 22.16
C ASN A 221 8.60 12.13 21.07
N GLU A 222 9.24 11.12 20.50
CA GLU A 222 10.23 11.29 19.42
C GLU A 222 11.35 12.29 19.79
N ASN A 223 11.88 12.14 21.01
CA ASN A 223 13.03 12.88 21.51
C ASN A 223 14.19 11.91 21.81
N ALA A 224 15.19 12.34 22.58
CA ALA A 224 16.31 11.53 23.02
C ALA A 224 16.36 11.40 24.56
N LEU A 225 15.21 11.50 25.25
CA LEU A 225 15.14 11.49 26.71
C LEU A 225 15.68 10.16 27.27
N VAL A 226 16.67 10.24 28.17
CA VAL A 226 17.31 9.05 28.77
C VAL A 226 16.80 8.78 30.18
N ASP A 227 16.53 9.84 30.94
CA ASP A 227 16.03 9.82 32.31
C ASP A 227 14.96 10.90 32.55
N LEU A 228 14.18 10.69 33.61
CA LEU A 228 13.22 11.66 34.16
C LEU A 228 13.45 11.72 35.67
N ASP A 229 13.14 12.85 36.30
CA ASP A 229 13.18 13.02 37.75
C ASP A 229 11.78 12.81 38.35
N ASP A 230 11.67 12.31 39.59
CA ASP A 230 10.37 12.14 40.30
C ASP A 230 9.49 13.41 40.28
N GLY A 231 10.12 14.58 40.21
CA GLY A 231 9.45 15.88 40.22
C GLY A 231 9.03 16.41 38.84
N THR A 232 9.33 15.73 37.74
CA THR A 232 9.12 16.28 36.37
C THR A 232 7.67 16.69 36.11
N PHE A 233 6.68 15.88 36.54
CA PHE A 233 5.25 16.14 36.34
C PHE A 233 4.51 16.49 37.63
N LYS A 234 5.25 16.96 38.65
CA LYS A 234 4.69 17.28 39.97
C LYS A 234 3.59 18.34 39.85
N GLY A 235 2.44 18.09 40.50
CA GLY A 235 1.31 19.01 40.56
C GLY A 235 0.38 19.00 39.33
N LEU A 236 0.67 18.26 38.25
CA LEU A 236 -0.12 18.23 37.02
C LEU A 236 -1.39 17.36 37.14
N SER A 237 -2.20 17.63 38.16
CA SER A 237 -3.42 16.88 38.48
C SER A 237 -4.54 16.96 37.44
N LYS A 238 -4.43 17.85 36.45
CA LYS A 238 -5.36 17.98 35.32
C LYS A 238 -4.93 17.19 34.08
N LEU A 239 -3.73 16.63 34.08
CA LEU A 239 -3.17 15.92 32.93
C LEU A 239 -4.01 14.69 32.60
N LYS A 240 -4.49 14.60 31.35
CA LYS A 240 -5.30 13.52 30.80
C LYS A 240 -4.48 12.65 29.84
N ALA A 241 -3.59 13.25 29.06
CA ALA A 241 -2.73 12.55 28.10
C ALA A 241 -1.24 12.88 28.32
N LEU A 242 -0.41 11.84 28.35
CA LEU A 242 1.04 11.97 28.44
C LEU A 242 1.72 11.10 27.40
N HIS A 243 2.46 11.74 26.49
CA HIS A 243 3.20 11.08 25.41
C HIS A 243 4.71 11.11 25.69
N LEU A 244 5.28 9.93 25.92
CA LEU A 244 6.71 9.70 26.19
C LEU A 244 7.32 8.63 25.27
N GLU A 245 6.56 8.17 24.29
CA GLU A 245 6.96 7.15 23.33
C GLU A 245 8.13 7.58 22.44
N SER A 246 8.85 6.61 21.87
CA SER A 246 9.98 6.87 20.97
C SER A 246 11.05 7.77 21.60
N ASN A 247 11.44 7.44 22.84
CA ASN A 247 12.54 8.04 23.57
C ASN A 247 13.61 6.97 23.89
N ARG A 248 14.51 7.25 24.83
CA ARG A 248 15.59 6.33 25.26
C ARG A 248 15.49 5.99 26.74
N LEU A 249 14.29 6.03 27.32
CA LEU A 249 14.05 5.80 28.74
C LEU A 249 14.39 4.34 29.08
N VAL A 250 15.25 4.15 30.10
CA VAL A 250 15.65 2.81 30.57
C VAL A 250 14.90 2.40 31.85
N THR A 251 14.55 3.39 32.68
CA THR A 251 13.86 3.20 33.95
C THR A 251 12.87 4.34 34.17
N LEU A 252 11.80 4.09 34.93
CA LEU A 252 10.88 5.13 35.39
C LEU A 252 11.05 5.36 36.90
N PRO A 253 11.17 6.62 37.35
CA PRO A 253 11.22 6.92 38.78
C PRO A 253 9.91 6.51 39.49
N PRO A 254 9.96 5.99 40.73
CA PRO A 254 8.76 5.47 41.40
C PRO A 254 7.65 6.51 41.67
N GLN A 255 7.97 7.80 41.74
CA GLN A 255 7.00 8.86 42.07
C GLN A 255 6.65 9.77 40.88
N ILE A 256 7.15 9.46 39.68
CA ILE A 256 6.97 10.29 38.47
C ILE A 256 5.51 10.58 38.13
N PHE A 257 4.58 9.70 38.51
CA PHE A 257 3.14 9.80 38.20
C PHE A 257 2.26 10.04 39.45
N LEU A 258 2.84 10.37 40.60
CA LEU A 258 2.13 10.44 41.88
C LEU A 258 0.93 11.42 41.86
N ASP A 259 1.07 12.56 41.17
CA ASP A 259 0.06 13.63 41.16
C ASP A 259 -0.90 13.56 39.96
N LEU A 260 -0.78 12.56 39.07
CA LEU A 260 -1.50 12.52 37.77
C LEU A 260 -2.87 11.83 37.85
N SER A 261 -3.69 12.22 38.83
CA SER A 261 -4.97 11.54 39.12
C SER A 261 -6.01 11.58 37.99
N SER A 262 -5.90 12.51 37.05
CA SER A 262 -6.80 12.65 35.90
C SER A 262 -6.33 11.94 34.63
N LEU A 263 -5.17 11.27 34.67
CA LEU A 263 -4.57 10.66 33.47
C LEU A 263 -5.46 9.53 32.95
N THR A 264 -5.81 9.60 31.67
CA THR A 264 -6.62 8.59 30.95
C THR A 264 -5.79 7.84 29.93
N VAL A 265 -4.75 8.47 29.37
CA VAL A 265 -3.88 7.89 28.33
C VAL A 265 -2.41 8.07 28.69
N LEU A 266 -1.65 6.99 28.65
CA LEU A 266 -0.20 6.98 28.87
C LEU A 266 0.51 6.21 27.76
N HIS A 267 1.35 6.91 27.00
CA HIS A 267 2.21 6.34 25.97
C HIS A 267 3.65 6.25 26.45
N LEU A 268 4.21 5.05 26.41
CA LEU A 268 5.59 4.72 26.82
C LEU A 268 6.25 3.75 25.83
N GLU A 269 5.59 3.45 24.71
CA GLU A 269 6.07 2.53 23.69
C GLU A 269 7.37 3.00 23.04
N ASN A 270 8.12 2.08 22.44
CA ASN A 270 9.38 2.36 21.75
C ASN A 270 10.40 3.10 22.66
N ASN A 271 10.67 2.52 23.82
CA ASN A 271 11.71 2.94 24.75
C ASN A 271 12.64 1.75 25.06
N ALA A 272 13.45 1.85 26.12
CA ALA A 272 14.33 0.79 26.57
C ALA A 272 14.02 0.32 28.00
N ILE A 273 12.77 0.47 28.45
CA ILE A 273 12.33 0.21 29.82
C ILE A 273 12.45 -1.29 30.11
N LYS A 274 13.17 -1.63 31.17
CA LYS A 274 13.41 -3.03 31.58
C LYS A 274 12.46 -3.51 32.69
N ASP A 275 12.17 -2.62 33.63
CA ASP A 275 11.41 -2.92 34.83
C ASP A 275 10.45 -1.78 35.16
N ILE A 276 9.29 -2.11 35.70
CA ILE A 276 8.30 -1.16 36.21
C ILE A 276 8.27 -1.26 37.74
N PRO A 277 8.52 -0.17 38.49
CA PRO A 277 8.42 -0.17 39.95
C PRO A 277 7.02 -0.57 40.43
N SER A 278 6.94 -1.34 41.52
CA SER A 278 5.68 -1.65 42.19
C SER A 278 4.95 -0.36 42.58
N GLY A 279 3.64 -0.32 42.33
CA GLY A 279 2.79 0.82 42.66
C GLY A 279 2.99 2.06 41.76
N LEU A 280 3.76 1.99 40.66
CA LEU A 280 3.96 3.13 39.74
C LEU A 280 2.63 3.75 39.28
N PHE A 281 1.61 2.92 39.06
CA PHE A 281 0.29 3.36 38.58
C PHE A 281 -0.75 3.50 39.70
N ALA A 282 -0.36 3.42 40.98
CA ALA A 282 -1.29 3.37 42.11
C ALA A 282 -2.20 4.61 42.25
N LYS A 283 -1.82 5.75 41.65
CA LYS A 283 -2.61 6.99 41.65
C LYS A 283 -3.34 7.27 40.34
N LEU A 284 -3.15 6.44 39.33
CA LEU A 284 -3.74 6.62 37.99
C LEU A 284 -5.13 5.98 37.91
N GLU A 285 -6.02 6.33 38.84
CA GLU A 285 -7.35 5.68 39.00
C GLU A 285 -8.27 5.85 37.77
N ASN A 286 -7.98 6.84 36.91
CA ASN A 286 -8.71 7.12 35.69
C ASN A 286 -8.06 6.57 34.41
N LEU A 287 -6.95 5.83 34.53
CA LEU A 287 -6.22 5.32 33.37
C LEU A 287 -7.06 4.32 32.58
N GLN A 288 -7.22 4.58 31.29
CA GLN A 288 -7.99 3.77 30.35
C GLN A 288 -7.09 3.09 29.32
N HIS A 289 -6.06 3.79 28.83
CA HIS A 289 -5.18 3.29 27.77
C HIS A 289 -3.73 3.37 28.21
N LEU A 290 -3.06 2.21 28.15
CA LEU A 290 -1.64 2.08 28.49
C LEU A 290 -0.89 1.37 27.35
N TYR A 291 0.09 2.08 26.80
CA TYR A 291 0.94 1.58 25.73
C TYR A 291 2.38 1.44 26.23
N LEU A 292 2.87 0.20 26.24
CA LEU A 292 4.20 -0.18 26.72
C LEU A 292 4.95 -1.03 25.69
N SER A 293 4.46 -1.08 24.45
CA SER A 293 5.02 -1.94 23.41
C SER A 293 6.42 -1.53 22.99
N THR A 294 7.19 -2.46 22.43
CA THR A 294 8.59 -2.19 22.00
C THR A 294 9.43 -1.64 23.16
N ASN A 295 9.49 -2.40 24.26
CA ASN A 295 10.35 -2.13 25.40
C ASN A 295 11.18 -3.41 25.70
N LYS A 296 11.75 -3.51 26.91
CA LYS A 296 12.58 -4.65 27.33
C LYS A 296 12.02 -5.30 28.60
N LEU A 297 10.70 -5.25 28.80
CA LEU A 297 10.04 -5.75 30.00
C LEU A 297 10.13 -7.27 30.07
N GLY A 298 10.80 -7.79 31.08
CA GLY A 298 10.88 -9.25 31.35
C GLY A 298 9.72 -9.77 32.21
N SER A 299 9.16 -8.91 33.06
CA SER A 299 8.02 -9.19 33.92
C SER A 299 7.32 -7.88 34.33
N LEU A 300 6.15 -8.00 34.95
CA LEU A 300 5.45 -6.91 35.61
C LEU A 300 5.15 -7.31 37.07
N PRO A 301 5.10 -6.35 38.01
CA PRO A 301 4.59 -6.63 39.36
C PRO A 301 3.13 -7.11 39.31
N SER A 302 2.78 -8.13 40.09
CA SER A 302 1.43 -8.72 40.08
C SER A 302 0.33 -7.76 40.55
N ASP A 303 0.69 -6.69 41.27
CA ASP A 303 -0.24 -5.69 41.79
C ASP A 303 -0.26 -4.39 40.96
N ILE A 304 0.42 -4.36 39.81
CA ILE A 304 0.65 -3.13 39.04
C ILE A 304 -0.65 -2.44 38.60
N PHE A 305 -1.71 -3.21 38.34
CA PHE A 305 -3.02 -2.70 37.89
C PHE A 305 -4.12 -2.70 38.96
N LYS A 306 -3.78 -2.99 40.22
CA LYS A 306 -4.75 -3.12 41.32
C LYS A 306 -5.66 -1.89 41.49
N HIS A 307 -5.16 -0.69 41.17
CA HIS A 307 -5.87 0.58 41.33
C HIS A 307 -6.34 1.20 40.01
N THR A 308 -6.00 0.60 38.86
CA THR A 308 -6.34 1.11 37.53
C THR A 308 -7.49 0.32 36.92
N THR A 309 -8.59 0.17 37.64
CA THR A 309 -9.73 -0.71 37.26
C THR A 309 -10.59 -0.16 36.12
N ARG A 310 -10.23 1.01 35.59
CA ARG A 310 -10.88 1.65 34.42
C ARG A 310 -10.19 1.33 33.10
N MET A 311 -9.16 0.50 33.13
CA MET A 311 -8.39 0.12 31.95
C MET A 311 -9.27 -0.53 30.88
N GLU A 312 -9.17 -0.03 29.65
CA GLU A 312 -9.87 -0.49 28.47
C GLU A 312 -8.89 -1.09 27.45
N THR A 313 -7.65 -0.57 27.39
CA THR A 313 -6.61 -1.07 26.48
C THR A 313 -5.26 -1.19 27.16
N ILE A 314 -4.62 -2.33 26.96
CA ILE A 314 -3.21 -2.58 27.31
C ILE A 314 -2.48 -3.12 26.09
N ASP A 315 -1.41 -2.44 25.69
CA ASP A 315 -0.46 -2.96 24.70
C ASP A 315 0.90 -3.24 25.35
N LEU A 316 1.23 -4.52 25.46
CA LEU A 316 2.50 -5.04 25.98
C LEU A 316 3.32 -5.74 24.88
N SER A 317 2.98 -5.52 23.62
CA SER A 317 3.61 -6.23 22.51
C SER A 317 5.10 -5.90 22.37
N ASN A 318 5.88 -6.78 21.77
CA ASN A 318 7.31 -6.58 21.51
C ASN A 318 8.09 -6.26 22.80
N ASN A 319 7.98 -7.16 23.77
CA ASN A 319 8.68 -7.15 25.05
C ASN A 319 9.33 -8.53 25.29
N GLN A 320 9.70 -8.85 26.53
CA GLN A 320 10.38 -10.09 26.90
C GLN A 320 9.60 -10.87 27.98
N LEU A 321 8.28 -10.68 28.03
CA LEU A 321 7.40 -11.28 29.04
C LEU A 321 7.35 -12.80 28.88
N ARG A 322 7.39 -13.52 30.00
CA ARG A 322 7.32 -15.00 30.05
C ARG A 322 6.20 -15.57 30.93
N ASN A 323 5.62 -14.76 31.81
CA ASN A 323 4.57 -15.16 32.74
C ASN A 323 3.61 -13.97 32.94
N LEU A 324 2.32 -14.27 33.11
CA LEU A 324 1.25 -13.28 33.25
C LEU A 324 0.40 -13.43 34.53
N ASP A 325 0.80 -14.31 35.44
CA ASP A 325 -0.01 -14.76 36.57
C ASP A 325 -0.36 -13.60 37.51
N GLY A 326 -1.66 -13.41 37.74
CA GLY A 326 -2.19 -12.41 38.67
C GLY A 326 -2.10 -10.95 38.22
N ILE A 327 -1.53 -10.65 37.04
CA ILE A 327 -1.33 -9.26 36.58
C ILE A 327 -2.66 -8.56 36.26
N PHE A 328 -3.62 -9.28 35.67
CA PHE A 328 -4.87 -8.71 35.14
C PHE A 328 -6.08 -8.83 36.07
N THR A 329 -5.86 -9.19 37.34
CA THR A 329 -6.92 -9.30 38.34
C THR A 329 -7.67 -7.96 38.52
N GLY A 330 -9.01 -8.01 38.51
CA GLY A 330 -9.87 -6.84 38.68
C GLY A 330 -10.10 -5.95 37.46
N LEU A 331 -9.56 -6.29 36.27
CA LEU A 331 -9.69 -5.49 35.05
C LEU A 331 -10.97 -5.78 34.24
N ALA A 332 -12.14 -5.63 34.89
CA ALA A 332 -13.44 -5.97 34.30
C ALA A 332 -13.88 -5.09 33.10
N LYS A 333 -13.19 -3.98 32.85
CA LYS A 333 -13.44 -3.09 31.70
C LYS A 333 -12.48 -3.28 30.53
N LEU A 334 -11.47 -4.15 30.68
CA LEU A 334 -10.46 -4.35 29.65
C LEU A 334 -11.13 -4.91 28.41
N ASP A 335 -11.05 -4.19 27.31
CA ASP A 335 -11.63 -4.55 26.01
C ASP A 335 -10.56 -5.12 25.08
N ARG A 336 -9.35 -4.56 25.12
CA ARG A 336 -8.25 -4.92 24.22
C ARG A 336 -6.96 -5.21 24.98
N LEU A 337 -6.40 -6.40 24.76
CA LEU A 337 -5.10 -6.82 25.30
C LEU A 337 -4.20 -7.37 24.20
N VAL A 338 -3.06 -6.71 23.98
CA VAL A 338 -2.07 -7.11 22.96
C VAL A 338 -0.80 -7.60 23.66
N LEU A 339 -0.45 -8.86 23.44
CA LEU A 339 0.70 -9.56 24.02
C LEU A 339 1.66 -10.10 22.95
N ALA A 340 1.47 -9.67 21.70
CA ALA A 340 2.25 -10.15 20.57
C ALA A 340 3.76 -9.94 20.75
N ARG A 341 4.61 -10.80 20.16
CA ARG A 341 6.08 -10.67 20.19
C ARG A 341 6.63 -10.61 21.62
N ASN A 342 6.31 -11.63 22.41
CA ASN A 342 6.88 -11.86 23.74
C ASN A 342 7.51 -13.27 23.79
N GLY A 343 7.86 -13.74 24.99
CA GLY A 343 8.42 -15.08 25.22
C GLY A 343 7.44 -16.02 25.95
N LEU A 344 6.14 -15.86 25.74
CA LEU A 344 5.12 -16.66 26.45
C LEU A 344 5.09 -18.09 25.91
N SER A 345 5.45 -19.08 26.74
CA SER A 345 5.39 -20.50 26.38
C SER A 345 4.09 -21.19 26.78
N SER A 346 3.38 -20.62 27.75
CA SER A 346 2.12 -21.12 28.29
C SER A 346 1.35 -19.98 28.95
N ILE A 347 0.03 -20.14 29.06
CA ILE A 347 -0.84 -19.25 29.83
C ILE A 347 -1.52 -20.09 30.91
N SER A 348 -1.44 -19.64 32.16
CA SER A 348 -2.09 -20.33 33.27
C SER A 348 -3.61 -20.21 33.18
N ASP A 349 -4.32 -21.26 33.60
CA ASP A 349 -5.78 -21.24 33.63
C ASP A 349 -6.29 -20.09 34.51
N GLY A 350 -7.30 -19.36 34.03
CA GLY A 350 -7.90 -18.24 34.75
C GLY A 350 -7.06 -16.95 34.76
N THR A 351 -5.95 -16.86 34.01
CA THR A 351 -5.14 -15.62 33.90
C THR A 351 -5.98 -14.38 33.56
N PHE A 352 -7.06 -14.56 32.78
CA PHE A 352 -7.95 -13.48 32.33
C PHE A 352 -9.36 -13.55 32.92
N SER A 353 -9.60 -14.31 33.99
CA SER A 353 -10.96 -14.59 34.51
C SER A 353 -11.79 -13.35 34.81
N ASP A 354 -11.13 -12.26 35.23
CA ASP A 354 -11.76 -11.01 35.60
C ASP A 354 -11.95 -10.07 34.41
N CYS A 355 -11.31 -10.33 33.27
CA CYS A 355 -11.35 -9.51 32.05
C CYS A 355 -12.62 -9.78 31.22
N THR A 356 -13.78 -9.74 31.89
CA THR A 356 -15.08 -10.18 31.33
C THR A 356 -15.59 -9.37 30.12
N LYS A 357 -14.99 -8.21 29.83
CA LYS A 357 -15.32 -7.36 28.66
C LYS A 357 -14.31 -7.44 27.53
N LEU A 358 -13.32 -8.33 27.64
CA LEU A 358 -12.27 -8.45 26.64
C LEU A 358 -12.87 -8.95 25.33
N SER A 359 -12.76 -8.13 24.27
CA SER A 359 -13.23 -8.44 22.93
C SER A 359 -12.10 -8.84 21.98
N HIS A 360 -10.87 -8.38 22.26
CA HIS A 360 -9.69 -8.67 21.44
C HIS A 360 -8.49 -9.10 22.28
N LEU A 361 -7.93 -10.27 21.94
CA LEU A 361 -6.76 -10.85 22.57
C LEU A 361 -5.76 -11.35 21.53
N ASP A 362 -4.53 -10.83 21.57
CA ASP A 362 -3.49 -11.14 20.59
C ASP A 362 -2.23 -11.73 21.23
N PHE A 363 -1.92 -12.99 20.87
CA PHE A 363 -0.72 -13.74 21.26
C PHE A 363 0.27 -13.93 20.11
N THR A 364 0.14 -13.22 18.99
CA THR A 364 0.97 -13.37 17.80
C THR A 364 2.46 -13.40 18.11
N GLU A 365 3.24 -14.26 17.46
CA GLU A 365 4.70 -14.33 17.64
C GLU A 365 5.12 -14.56 19.11
N ASN A 366 4.56 -15.59 19.74
CA ASN A 366 4.99 -16.10 21.05
C ASN A 366 5.47 -17.56 20.92
N GLU A 367 5.63 -18.25 22.05
CA GLU A 367 6.10 -19.62 22.10
C GLU A 367 5.05 -20.61 22.64
N ILE A 368 3.75 -20.26 22.56
CA ILE A 368 2.67 -21.03 23.17
C ILE A 368 2.56 -22.40 22.51
N GLU A 369 2.58 -23.47 23.30
CA GLU A 369 2.59 -24.86 22.79
C GLU A 369 1.23 -25.57 22.85
N ARG A 370 0.36 -25.16 23.78
CA ARG A 370 -0.91 -25.83 24.08
C ARG A 370 -2.00 -24.80 24.37
N ILE A 371 -3.23 -25.12 23.96
CA ILE A 371 -4.46 -24.39 24.33
C ILE A 371 -5.32 -25.32 25.19
N THR A 372 -5.72 -24.83 26.37
CA THR A 372 -6.50 -25.57 27.38
C THR A 372 -7.87 -24.91 27.59
N PRO A 373 -8.88 -25.63 28.13
CA PRO A 373 -10.19 -25.06 28.45
C PRO A 373 -10.17 -23.93 29.48
N GLY A 374 -9.22 -23.95 30.41
CA GLY A 374 -9.11 -22.92 31.43
C GLY A 374 -8.42 -21.63 30.97
N MET A 375 -7.73 -21.64 29.82
CA MET A 375 -6.98 -20.48 29.29
C MET A 375 -7.87 -19.26 29.07
N PHE A 376 -9.11 -19.46 28.62
CA PHE A 376 -10.06 -18.39 28.31
C PHE A 376 -11.25 -18.33 29.26
N ALA A 377 -11.13 -18.91 30.47
CA ALA A 377 -12.18 -18.85 31.46
C ALA A 377 -12.63 -17.40 31.70
N GLY A 378 -13.94 -17.15 31.67
CA GLY A 378 -14.53 -15.81 31.87
C GLY A 378 -14.64 -14.91 30.63
N LEU A 379 -14.05 -15.30 29.49
CA LEU A 379 -13.97 -14.46 28.29
C LEU A 379 -15.16 -14.63 27.32
N GLY A 380 -16.39 -14.56 27.85
CA GLY A 380 -17.62 -14.80 27.07
C GLY A 380 -17.91 -13.77 25.96
N GLU A 381 -17.36 -12.55 26.08
CA GLU A 381 -17.53 -11.44 25.13
C GLU A 381 -16.39 -11.37 24.10
N LEU A 382 -15.45 -12.32 24.14
CA LEU A 382 -14.28 -12.33 23.26
C LEU A 382 -14.70 -12.61 21.83
N LYS A 383 -14.42 -11.65 20.95
CA LYS A 383 -14.76 -11.70 19.53
C LYS A 383 -13.61 -12.20 18.68
N LYS A 384 -12.38 -11.78 19.02
CA LYS A 384 -11.20 -12.11 18.24
C LYS A 384 -10.06 -12.59 19.13
N VAL A 385 -9.54 -13.78 18.79
CA VAL A 385 -8.32 -14.32 19.38
C VAL A 385 -7.32 -14.75 18.30
N VAL A 386 -6.06 -14.32 18.47
CA VAL A 386 -5.01 -14.53 17.48
C VAL A 386 -3.81 -15.22 18.11
N PHE A 387 -3.39 -16.33 17.50
CA PHE A 387 -2.21 -17.13 17.86
C PHE A 387 -1.20 -17.25 16.71
N HIS A 388 -1.25 -16.33 15.74
CA HIS A 388 -0.39 -16.37 14.54
C HIS A 388 1.09 -16.53 14.91
N THR A 389 1.81 -17.45 14.25
CA THR A 389 3.25 -17.69 14.52
C THR A 389 3.51 -18.05 15.99
N ASN A 390 3.03 -19.21 16.43
CA ASN A 390 3.34 -19.77 17.75
C ASN A 390 3.89 -21.20 17.59
N LYS A 391 3.92 -21.97 18.69
CA LYS A 391 4.33 -23.37 18.70
C LYS A 391 3.16 -24.32 18.98
N VAL A 392 1.91 -23.87 18.77
CA VAL A 392 0.72 -24.61 19.21
C VAL A 392 0.66 -25.93 18.46
N SER A 393 0.75 -27.02 19.20
CA SER A 393 0.72 -28.39 18.67
C SER A 393 -0.48 -29.19 19.19
N THR A 394 -1.14 -28.70 20.24
CA THR A 394 -2.30 -29.34 20.85
C THR A 394 -3.33 -28.29 21.25
N VAL A 395 -4.57 -28.51 20.81
CA VAL A 395 -5.77 -27.86 21.35
C VAL A 395 -6.57 -28.94 22.05
N GLU A 396 -6.88 -28.74 23.33
CA GLU A 396 -7.65 -29.72 24.12
C GLU A 396 -9.16 -29.61 23.82
N PRO A 397 -9.95 -30.68 24.01
CA PRO A 397 -11.40 -30.62 23.87
C PRO A 397 -12.02 -29.53 24.73
N ALA A 398 -13.07 -28.87 24.23
CA ALA A 398 -13.77 -27.75 24.89
C ALA A 398 -12.91 -26.49 25.14
N SER A 399 -11.75 -26.36 24.50
CA SER A 399 -10.87 -25.18 24.67
C SER A 399 -11.53 -23.84 24.34
N PHE A 400 -12.53 -23.84 23.44
CA PHE A 400 -13.19 -22.61 22.98
C PHE A 400 -14.68 -22.52 23.41
N ASP A 401 -15.17 -23.45 24.24
CA ASP A 401 -16.60 -23.56 24.59
C ASP A 401 -17.17 -22.29 25.25
N GLY A 402 -16.35 -21.59 26.03
CA GLY A 402 -16.73 -20.34 26.70
C GLY A 402 -16.77 -19.12 25.78
N LEU A 403 -16.17 -19.19 24.58
CA LEU A 403 -16.02 -18.06 23.64
C LEU A 403 -17.25 -17.94 22.72
N ILE A 404 -18.42 -17.70 23.31
CA ILE A 404 -19.71 -17.75 22.60
C ILE A 404 -19.91 -16.59 21.60
N GLU A 405 -19.18 -15.48 21.77
CA GLU A 405 -19.20 -14.31 20.88
C GLU A 405 -18.06 -14.32 19.83
N LEU A 406 -17.28 -15.40 19.75
CA LEU A 406 -16.11 -15.47 18.88
C LEU A 406 -16.50 -15.38 17.40
N ASP A 407 -16.01 -14.34 16.72
CA ASP A 407 -16.16 -14.11 15.28
C ASP A 407 -14.91 -14.54 14.49
N THR A 408 -13.72 -14.41 15.09
CA THR A 408 -12.45 -14.61 14.41
C THR A 408 -11.47 -15.41 15.27
N LEU A 409 -11.03 -16.54 14.73
CA LEU A 409 -9.96 -17.36 15.31
C LEU A 409 -8.84 -17.53 14.30
N SER A 410 -7.63 -17.13 14.68
CA SER A 410 -6.42 -17.41 13.90
C SER A 410 -5.45 -18.28 14.69
N LEU A 411 -5.14 -19.44 14.13
CA LEU A 411 -4.14 -20.40 14.59
C LEU A 411 -3.05 -20.62 13.52
N GLU A 412 -2.86 -19.65 12.62
CA GLU A 412 -1.93 -19.79 11.50
C GLU A 412 -0.48 -19.90 11.95
N LYS A 413 0.35 -20.55 11.12
CA LYS A 413 1.80 -20.70 11.36
C LYS A 413 2.08 -21.31 12.74
N ASN A 414 1.42 -22.43 13.02
CA ASN A 414 1.60 -23.22 14.23
C ASN A 414 2.06 -24.64 13.86
N LYS A 415 1.94 -25.59 14.78
CA LYS A 415 2.38 -26.99 14.63
C LYS A 415 1.21 -27.96 14.76
N LEU A 416 0.00 -27.52 14.44
CA LEU A 416 -1.21 -28.34 14.58
C LEU A 416 -1.17 -29.48 13.56
N LYS A 417 -1.29 -30.72 14.04
CA LYS A 417 -1.45 -31.92 13.19
C LYS A 417 -2.91 -32.31 13.00
N SER A 418 -3.73 -32.01 14.00
CA SER A 418 -5.17 -32.20 13.99
C SER A 418 -5.79 -31.31 15.06
N LEU A 419 -7.11 -31.22 15.05
CA LEU A 419 -7.94 -30.55 16.04
C LEU A 419 -9.00 -31.54 16.53
N PRO A 420 -9.41 -31.52 17.81
CA PRO A 420 -10.46 -32.41 18.29
C PRO A 420 -11.79 -32.18 17.57
N LEU A 421 -12.50 -33.26 17.23
CA LEU A 421 -13.87 -33.15 16.73
C LEU A 421 -14.77 -32.45 17.77
N GLY A 422 -15.61 -31.52 17.31
CA GLY A 422 -16.52 -30.75 18.18
C GLY A 422 -15.87 -29.59 18.94
N VAL A 423 -14.59 -29.29 18.71
CA VAL A 423 -13.88 -28.18 19.39
C VAL A 423 -14.49 -26.79 19.13
N PHE A 424 -15.35 -26.67 18.12
CA PHE A 424 -16.04 -25.45 17.74
C PHE A 424 -17.56 -25.48 17.94
N ASP A 425 -18.12 -26.51 18.60
CA ASP A 425 -19.58 -26.72 18.71
C ASP A 425 -20.33 -25.56 19.39
N LYS A 426 -19.64 -24.73 20.19
CA LYS A 426 -20.23 -23.58 20.88
C LYS A 426 -19.95 -22.24 20.19
N ASN A 427 -19.13 -22.21 19.14
CA ASN A 427 -18.69 -20.98 18.49
C ASN A 427 -19.51 -20.67 17.23
N ALA A 428 -20.84 -20.73 17.33
CA ALA A 428 -21.75 -20.58 16.17
C ALA A 428 -21.68 -19.20 15.48
N LYS A 429 -21.08 -18.19 16.14
CA LYS A 429 -20.85 -16.84 15.60
C LYS A 429 -19.56 -16.71 14.78
N LEU A 430 -18.75 -17.76 14.70
CA LEU A 430 -17.46 -17.70 14.00
C LEU A 430 -17.67 -17.43 12.51
N GLU A 431 -17.10 -16.33 12.03
CA GLU A 431 -17.14 -15.89 10.64
C GLU A 431 -15.83 -16.19 9.91
N SER A 432 -14.71 -16.15 10.62
CA SER A 432 -13.37 -16.34 10.04
C SER A 432 -12.53 -17.33 10.85
N LEU A 433 -12.09 -18.39 10.19
CA LEU A 433 -11.23 -19.42 10.76
C LEU A 433 -9.96 -19.59 9.92
N TYR A 434 -8.82 -19.25 10.51
CA TYR A 434 -7.52 -19.32 9.85
C TYR A 434 -6.65 -20.41 10.46
N LEU A 435 -6.38 -21.46 9.68
CA LEU A 435 -5.59 -22.63 10.06
C LEU A 435 -4.37 -22.81 9.13
N ALA A 436 -4.06 -21.82 8.31
CA ALA A 436 -3.00 -21.88 7.32
C ALA A 436 -1.61 -22.14 7.94
N ALA A 437 -0.71 -22.72 7.16
CA ALA A 437 0.68 -22.98 7.55
C ALA A 437 0.79 -23.79 8.86
N ASN A 438 0.02 -24.87 8.96
CA ASN A 438 0.11 -25.87 10.02
C ASN A 438 0.60 -27.22 9.44
N GLU A 439 0.46 -28.29 10.22
CA GLU A 439 0.80 -29.66 9.82
C GLU A 439 -0.44 -30.55 9.67
N ILE A 440 -1.63 -29.96 9.43
CA ILE A 440 -2.90 -30.70 9.40
C ILE A 440 -2.89 -31.62 8.19
N ASP A 441 -3.04 -32.94 8.39
CA ASP A 441 -3.05 -33.93 7.31
C ASP A 441 -4.41 -34.59 7.06
N HIS A 442 -5.35 -34.45 8.00
CA HIS A 442 -6.73 -34.92 7.91
C HIS A 442 -7.71 -33.95 8.60
N LEU A 443 -8.93 -33.90 8.08
CA LEU A 443 -10.10 -33.29 8.71
C LEU A 443 -11.24 -34.29 8.60
N GLU A 444 -11.83 -34.66 9.74
CA GLU A 444 -12.91 -35.65 9.80
C GLU A 444 -14.23 -35.06 9.31
N LYS A 445 -15.12 -35.91 8.78
CA LYS A 445 -16.50 -35.51 8.46
C LYS A 445 -17.19 -34.89 9.69
N GLY A 446 -17.86 -33.76 9.47
CA GLY A 446 -18.57 -33.03 10.53
C GLY A 446 -17.69 -32.12 11.39
N PHE A 447 -16.40 -31.98 11.04
CA PHE A 447 -15.48 -31.11 11.78
C PHE A 447 -15.94 -29.64 11.85
N PHE A 448 -16.58 -29.14 10.78
CA PHE A 448 -17.13 -27.79 10.71
C PHE A 448 -18.64 -27.74 11.00
N ASP A 449 -19.22 -28.81 11.55
CA ASP A 449 -20.62 -28.78 11.97
C ASP A 449 -20.84 -27.61 12.95
N ASN A 450 -22.01 -26.99 12.86
CA ASN A 450 -22.41 -25.80 13.64
C ASN A 450 -21.75 -24.46 13.25
N LEU A 451 -20.78 -24.43 12.31
CA LEU A 451 -20.16 -23.19 11.81
C LEU A 451 -20.94 -22.54 10.64
N SER A 452 -22.25 -22.40 10.78
CA SER A 452 -23.13 -21.94 9.68
C SER A 452 -22.96 -20.47 9.27
N ASN A 453 -22.29 -19.67 10.09
CA ASN A 453 -21.95 -18.26 9.81
C ASN A 453 -20.55 -18.10 9.22
N LEU A 454 -19.78 -19.18 9.05
CA LEU A 454 -18.42 -19.07 8.55
C LEU A 454 -18.42 -18.55 7.11
N VAL A 455 -17.70 -17.45 6.89
CA VAL A 455 -17.56 -16.77 5.60
C VAL A 455 -16.19 -17.05 4.98
N HIS A 456 -15.16 -17.16 5.84
CA HIS A 456 -13.77 -17.34 5.45
C HIS A 456 -13.15 -18.54 6.16
N LEU A 457 -12.64 -19.48 5.37
CA LEU A 457 -11.89 -20.65 5.84
C LEU A 457 -10.56 -20.73 5.11
N ASP A 458 -9.48 -20.66 5.87
CA ASP A 458 -8.12 -20.78 5.35
C ASP A 458 -7.43 -22.05 5.85
N LEU A 459 -7.13 -22.95 4.93
CA LEU A 459 -6.43 -24.22 5.12
C LEU A 459 -5.14 -24.28 4.28
N ASP A 460 -4.66 -23.16 3.75
CA ASP A 460 -3.46 -23.11 2.91
C ASP A 460 -2.24 -23.67 3.64
N SER A 461 -1.28 -24.21 2.87
CA SER A 461 0.02 -24.64 3.39
C SER A 461 -0.06 -25.64 4.54
N ASN A 462 -0.93 -26.64 4.41
CA ASN A 462 -1.05 -27.77 5.34
C ASN A 462 -0.54 -29.07 4.69
N LYS A 463 -0.80 -30.21 5.33
CA LYS A 463 -0.42 -31.55 4.87
C LYS A 463 -1.61 -32.35 4.32
N ILE A 464 -2.72 -31.69 3.97
CA ILE A 464 -3.99 -32.34 3.62
C ILE A 464 -3.83 -33.11 2.31
N LYS A 465 -4.25 -34.38 2.29
CA LYS A 465 -4.17 -35.26 1.12
C LYS A 465 -5.51 -35.46 0.40
N HIS A 466 -6.60 -35.38 1.15
CA HIS A 466 -7.96 -35.52 0.65
C HIS A 466 -8.94 -34.85 1.64
N PHE A 467 -10.12 -34.53 1.15
CA PHE A 467 -11.28 -34.16 1.97
C PHE A 467 -12.33 -35.27 1.81
N GLU A 468 -12.91 -35.74 2.93
CA GLU A 468 -14.00 -36.71 2.89
C GLU A 468 -15.30 -36.02 2.45
N PRO A 469 -16.22 -36.71 1.72
CA PRO A 469 -17.54 -36.17 1.41
C PRO A 469 -18.28 -35.72 2.68
N GLY A 470 -18.77 -34.48 2.66
CA GLY A 470 -19.42 -33.84 3.79
C GLY A 470 -18.49 -33.22 4.83
N THR A 471 -17.17 -33.11 4.56
CA THR A 471 -16.24 -32.33 5.41
C THR A 471 -16.74 -30.90 5.60
N PHE A 472 -17.22 -30.25 4.52
CA PHE A 472 -17.70 -28.86 4.52
C PHE A 472 -19.21 -28.73 4.75
N ASN A 473 -19.87 -29.78 5.25
CA ASN A 473 -21.30 -29.72 5.54
C ASN A 473 -21.61 -28.59 6.53
N GLY A 474 -22.72 -27.89 6.29
CA GLY A 474 -23.17 -26.81 7.17
C GLY A 474 -22.55 -25.44 6.89
N LEU A 475 -21.49 -25.34 6.08
CA LEU A 475 -20.81 -24.08 5.71
C LEU A 475 -21.59 -23.24 4.68
N ARG A 476 -22.87 -22.95 4.96
CA ARG A 476 -23.84 -22.36 4.03
C ARG A 476 -23.56 -20.90 3.68
N GLN A 477 -22.72 -20.19 4.45
CA GLN A 477 -22.35 -18.80 4.20
C GLN A 477 -20.91 -18.64 3.68
N LEU A 478 -20.20 -19.75 3.44
CA LEU A 478 -18.80 -19.68 3.05
C LEU A 478 -18.66 -19.04 1.66
N LYS A 479 -17.93 -17.94 1.60
CA LYS A 479 -17.65 -17.19 0.37
C LYS A 479 -16.23 -17.40 -0.14
N SER A 480 -15.31 -17.77 0.74
CA SER A 480 -13.92 -18.01 0.38
C SER A 480 -13.36 -19.21 1.11
N LEU A 481 -12.83 -20.14 0.33
CA LEU A 481 -12.16 -21.35 0.80
C LEU A 481 -10.76 -21.38 0.19
N TYR A 482 -9.75 -21.47 1.04
CA TYR A 482 -8.35 -21.57 0.65
C TYR A 482 -7.77 -22.91 1.12
N PHE A 483 -7.18 -23.68 0.20
CA PHE A 483 -6.51 -24.97 0.48
C PHE A 483 -5.30 -25.20 -0.42
N SER A 484 -4.69 -24.13 -0.93
CA SER A 484 -3.48 -24.15 -1.74
C SER A 484 -2.29 -24.70 -0.95
N ASN A 485 -1.25 -25.16 -1.66
CA ASN A 485 -0.02 -25.66 -1.03
C ASN A 485 -0.26 -26.83 -0.07
N ASN A 486 -1.15 -27.75 -0.45
CA ASN A 486 -1.39 -29.01 0.24
C ASN A 486 -0.90 -30.18 -0.63
N TYR A 487 -1.29 -31.41 -0.29
CA TYR A 487 -0.90 -32.63 -0.99
C TYR A 487 -2.09 -33.33 -1.68
N LEU A 488 -3.12 -32.58 -2.08
CA LEU A 488 -4.27 -33.15 -2.80
C LEU A 488 -3.83 -33.70 -4.16
N SER A 489 -4.08 -34.99 -4.40
CA SER A 489 -3.79 -35.64 -5.69
C SER A 489 -4.95 -35.60 -6.69
N SER A 490 -6.16 -35.34 -6.22
CA SER A 490 -7.38 -35.29 -7.04
C SER A 490 -8.50 -34.50 -6.36
N ILE A 491 -9.41 -33.94 -7.13
CA ILE A 491 -10.72 -33.48 -6.64
C ILE A 491 -11.73 -34.61 -6.88
N THR A 492 -12.36 -35.12 -5.82
CA THR A 492 -13.28 -36.27 -5.87
C THR A 492 -14.75 -35.84 -5.88
N PRO A 493 -15.69 -36.70 -6.31
CA PRO A 493 -17.12 -36.37 -6.25
C PRO A 493 -17.56 -35.97 -4.84
N LYS A 494 -18.45 -34.99 -4.74
CA LYS A 494 -18.98 -34.45 -3.47
C LYS A 494 -17.94 -33.85 -2.52
N MET A 495 -16.73 -33.54 -3.01
CA MET A 495 -15.70 -32.91 -2.19
C MET A 495 -16.15 -31.55 -1.64
N PHE A 496 -16.95 -30.81 -2.40
CA PHE A 496 -17.42 -29.46 -2.05
C PHE A 496 -18.87 -29.45 -1.54
N GLU A 497 -19.44 -30.61 -1.21
CA GLU A 497 -20.81 -30.74 -0.71
C GLU A 497 -21.04 -29.79 0.50
N GLY A 498 -22.07 -28.97 0.39
CA GLY A 498 -22.42 -27.96 1.40
C GLY A 498 -21.99 -26.51 1.07
N LEU A 499 -21.13 -26.29 0.08
CA LEU A 499 -20.56 -24.98 -0.27
C LEU A 499 -21.44 -24.17 -1.26
N SER A 500 -22.74 -24.10 -1.02
CA SER A 500 -23.73 -23.52 -1.95
C SER A 500 -23.57 -22.02 -2.22
N SER A 501 -22.84 -21.29 -1.37
CA SER A 501 -22.67 -19.84 -1.43
C SER A 501 -21.27 -19.40 -1.86
N LEU A 502 -20.40 -20.36 -2.23
CA LEU A 502 -19.03 -20.07 -2.61
C LEU A 502 -18.99 -19.37 -3.97
N THR A 503 -18.50 -18.13 -4.00
CA THR A 503 -18.41 -17.32 -5.23
C THR A 503 -17.02 -17.33 -5.86
N TYR A 504 -16.00 -17.65 -5.07
CA TYR A 504 -14.60 -17.70 -5.53
C TYR A 504 -13.93 -18.99 -5.07
N LEU A 505 -13.33 -19.70 -6.03
CA LEU A 505 -12.56 -20.92 -5.77
C LEU A 505 -11.20 -20.84 -6.45
N LEU A 506 -10.15 -20.91 -5.63
CA LEU A 506 -8.76 -21.07 -6.09
C LEU A 506 -8.28 -22.48 -5.77
N ILE A 507 -8.07 -23.27 -6.82
CA ILE A 507 -7.41 -24.57 -6.75
C ILE A 507 -5.98 -24.34 -7.20
N SER A 508 -5.05 -24.21 -6.24
CA SER A 508 -3.66 -23.96 -6.61
C SER A 508 -2.62 -24.76 -5.84
N ASN A 509 -1.46 -24.94 -6.45
CA ASN A 509 -0.26 -25.48 -5.79
C ASN A 509 -0.53 -26.81 -5.05
N ASN A 510 -1.22 -27.72 -5.72
CA ASN A 510 -1.47 -29.07 -5.22
C ASN A 510 -1.12 -30.06 -6.35
N PRO A 511 -0.67 -31.29 -6.03
CA PRO A 511 -0.34 -32.29 -7.04
C PRO A 511 -1.58 -32.92 -7.72
N ILE A 512 -2.66 -32.16 -7.93
CA ILE A 512 -3.94 -32.60 -8.49
C ILE A 512 -3.75 -33.05 -9.93
N GLY A 513 -3.90 -34.35 -10.19
CA GLY A 513 -3.83 -34.93 -11.53
C GLY A 513 -5.19 -35.06 -12.22
N SER A 514 -6.28 -35.10 -11.46
CA SER A 514 -7.64 -35.24 -11.99
C SER A 514 -8.67 -34.46 -11.17
N ILE A 515 -9.71 -33.99 -11.84
CA ILE A 515 -10.86 -33.30 -11.24
C ILE A 515 -12.12 -34.05 -11.67
N ALA A 516 -12.86 -34.60 -10.70
CA ALA A 516 -14.19 -35.15 -10.93
C ALA A 516 -15.19 -34.00 -11.12
N CYS A 517 -15.82 -33.95 -12.29
CA CYS A 517 -16.66 -32.82 -12.69
C CYS A 517 -17.94 -32.70 -11.85
N GLU A 518 -18.44 -33.81 -11.32
CA GLU A 518 -19.58 -33.84 -10.41
C GLU A 518 -19.31 -33.05 -9.11
N ALA A 519 -18.03 -32.86 -8.73
CA ALA A 519 -17.68 -32.01 -7.59
C ALA A 519 -17.99 -30.53 -7.84
N LEU A 520 -18.02 -30.08 -9.09
CA LEU A 520 -18.35 -28.69 -9.44
C LEU A 520 -19.86 -28.44 -9.43
N GLU A 521 -20.69 -29.49 -9.37
CA GLU A 521 -22.15 -29.35 -9.18
C GLU A 521 -22.51 -28.81 -7.79
N ASP A 522 -21.63 -29.01 -6.81
CA ASP A 522 -21.78 -28.52 -5.44
C ASP A 522 -21.62 -26.98 -5.32
N LEU A 523 -21.21 -26.31 -6.40
CA LEU A 523 -20.79 -24.90 -6.42
C LEU A 523 -21.65 -24.01 -7.35
N PRO A 524 -22.99 -23.92 -7.13
CA PRO A 524 -23.90 -23.23 -8.06
C PRO A 524 -23.74 -21.69 -8.08
N ALA A 525 -23.15 -21.11 -7.04
CA ALA A 525 -22.95 -19.65 -6.90
C ALA A 525 -21.58 -19.17 -7.40
N LEU A 526 -20.78 -20.03 -8.03
CA LEU A 526 -19.40 -19.71 -8.37
C LEU A 526 -19.32 -18.71 -9.53
N ASP A 527 -18.71 -17.55 -9.25
CA ASP A 527 -18.48 -16.47 -10.23
C ASP A 527 -17.09 -16.57 -10.86
N SER A 528 -16.10 -17.06 -10.10
CA SER A 528 -14.73 -17.19 -10.56
C SER A 528 -14.06 -18.45 -10.05
N ILE A 529 -13.48 -19.19 -10.99
CA ILE A 529 -12.69 -20.39 -10.72
C ILE A 529 -11.30 -20.26 -11.33
N MET A 530 -10.30 -20.51 -10.49
CA MET A 530 -8.90 -20.45 -10.87
C MET A 530 -8.24 -21.78 -10.54
N ILE A 531 -7.74 -22.47 -11.55
CA ILE A 531 -7.02 -23.74 -11.46
C ILE A 531 -5.59 -23.45 -11.89
N GLN A 532 -4.66 -23.42 -10.94
CA GLN A 532 -3.30 -22.94 -11.19
C GLN A 532 -2.24 -23.86 -10.59
N ASN A 533 -1.19 -24.16 -11.34
CA ASN A 533 -0.09 -24.98 -10.83
C ASN A 533 -0.57 -26.36 -10.30
N VAL A 534 -1.32 -27.07 -11.15
CA VAL A 534 -1.77 -28.45 -10.92
C VAL A 534 -1.32 -29.37 -12.05
N ASN A 535 -1.45 -30.68 -11.86
CA ASN A 535 -1.00 -31.70 -12.81
C ASN A 535 -2.08 -32.18 -13.79
N VAL A 536 -3.20 -31.45 -13.92
CA VAL A 536 -4.31 -31.84 -14.82
C VAL A 536 -3.86 -31.75 -16.28
N GLU A 537 -4.05 -32.83 -17.04
CA GLU A 537 -3.65 -32.93 -18.45
C GLU A 537 -4.81 -32.73 -19.44
N GLU A 538 -6.04 -33.00 -19.03
CA GLU A 538 -7.26 -32.87 -19.83
C GLU A 538 -8.50 -32.74 -18.94
N PHE A 539 -9.59 -32.22 -19.52
CA PHE A 539 -10.92 -32.23 -18.91
C PHE A 539 -11.91 -32.92 -19.86
N PRO A 540 -12.86 -33.70 -19.32
CA PRO A 540 -13.91 -34.29 -20.14
C PRO A 540 -14.91 -33.22 -20.63
N SER A 541 -15.68 -33.57 -21.66
CA SER A 541 -16.76 -32.71 -22.18
C SER A 541 -17.81 -32.46 -21.09
N GLY A 542 -18.31 -31.22 -21.00
CA GLY A 542 -19.31 -30.83 -20.02
C GLY A 542 -18.82 -30.71 -18.57
N CYS A 543 -17.49 -30.73 -18.33
CA CYS A 543 -16.97 -30.69 -16.96
C CYS A 543 -17.42 -29.45 -16.17
N PHE A 544 -17.60 -28.33 -16.85
CA PHE A 544 -18.02 -27.05 -16.26
C PHE A 544 -19.51 -26.77 -16.43
N SER A 545 -20.32 -27.78 -16.79
CA SER A 545 -21.74 -27.60 -17.16
C SER A 545 -22.63 -27.03 -16.06
N SER A 546 -22.24 -27.19 -14.80
CA SER A 546 -22.94 -26.63 -13.63
C SER A 546 -22.65 -25.16 -13.38
N LEU A 547 -21.53 -24.62 -13.90
CA LEU A 547 -20.99 -23.30 -13.52
C LEU A 547 -21.64 -22.14 -14.30
N LYS A 548 -22.97 -22.04 -14.26
CA LYS A 548 -23.78 -21.09 -15.06
C LYS A 548 -23.59 -19.61 -14.70
N ASN A 549 -22.95 -19.32 -13.57
CA ASN A 549 -22.68 -17.96 -13.10
C ASN A 549 -21.22 -17.53 -13.31
N ALA A 550 -20.34 -18.44 -13.72
CA ALA A 550 -18.93 -18.14 -13.85
C ALA A 550 -18.70 -17.05 -14.92
N GLU A 551 -18.04 -15.95 -14.52
CA GLU A 551 -17.60 -14.89 -15.41
C GLU A 551 -16.12 -15.02 -15.77
N TYR A 552 -15.33 -15.72 -14.94
CA TYR A 552 -13.89 -15.86 -15.12
C TYR A 552 -13.45 -17.31 -14.88
N LEU A 553 -12.83 -17.90 -15.91
CA LEU A 553 -12.17 -19.19 -15.82
C LEU A 553 -10.68 -19.01 -16.12
N THR A 554 -9.85 -19.41 -15.15
CA THR A 554 -8.41 -19.55 -15.36
C THR A 554 -7.99 -20.99 -15.19
N ILE A 555 -7.30 -21.54 -16.18
CA ILE A 555 -6.55 -22.79 -16.09
C ILE A 555 -5.14 -22.45 -16.54
N SER A 556 -4.21 -22.27 -15.61
CA SER A 556 -2.85 -21.84 -15.95
C SER A 556 -1.78 -22.60 -15.19
N LYS A 557 -0.53 -22.52 -15.66
CA LYS A 557 0.62 -23.21 -15.06
C LYS A 557 0.36 -24.71 -14.85
N SER A 558 -0.45 -25.32 -15.69
CA SER A 558 -0.88 -26.72 -15.55
C SER A 558 -0.35 -27.56 -16.70
N LYS A 559 -0.79 -28.83 -16.79
CA LYS A 559 -0.33 -29.77 -17.80
C LYS A 559 -1.30 -29.97 -18.96
N LEU A 560 -2.25 -29.06 -19.15
CA LEU A 560 -3.33 -29.21 -20.13
C LEU A 560 -2.75 -29.34 -21.54
N LYS A 561 -3.01 -30.45 -22.23
CA LYS A 561 -2.42 -30.80 -23.53
C LYS A 561 -3.33 -30.52 -24.72
N ARG A 562 -4.63 -30.73 -24.55
CA ARG A 562 -5.65 -30.64 -25.60
C ARG A 562 -6.89 -29.95 -25.07
N LEU A 563 -7.56 -29.20 -25.95
CA LEU A 563 -8.92 -28.70 -25.71
C LEU A 563 -9.87 -29.47 -26.62
N ASN A 564 -10.84 -30.15 -26.02
CA ASN A 564 -11.78 -31.04 -26.71
C ASN A 564 -13.13 -30.36 -26.93
N LYS A 565 -13.90 -30.85 -27.91
CA LYS A 565 -15.25 -30.36 -28.19
C LYS A 565 -16.15 -30.44 -26.94
N GLY A 566 -16.82 -29.33 -26.65
CA GLY A 566 -17.77 -29.23 -25.53
C GLY A 566 -17.14 -29.18 -24.13
N MET A 567 -15.81 -29.02 -24.02
CA MET A 567 -15.11 -28.88 -22.74
C MET A 567 -15.69 -27.75 -21.87
N PHE A 568 -16.06 -26.62 -22.47
CA PHE A 568 -16.54 -25.42 -21.78
C PHE A 568 -18.07 -25.26 -21.78
N VAL A 569 -18.84 -26.31 -22.10
CA VAL A 569 -20.31 -26.26 -22.02
C VAL A 569 -20.75 -25.81 -20.62
N GLY A 570 -21.71 -24.88 -20.56
CA GLY A 570 -22.27 -24.30 -19.33
C GLY A 570 -21.65 -22.96 -18.92
N LEU A 571 -20.54 -22.54 -19.52
CA LEU A 571 -19.82 -21.30 -19.20
C LEU A 571 -20.30 -20.08 -20.01
N GLU A 572 -21.61 -19.95 -20.18
CA GLU A 572 -22.26 -18.97 -21.08
C GLU A 572 -21.98 -17.50 -20.70
N LYS A 573 -21.62 -17.23 -19.45
CA LYS A 573 -21.32 -15.87 -18.93
C LYS A 573 -19.84 -15.54 -18.89
N VAL A 574 -18.94 -16.45 -19.27
CA VAL A 574 -17.50 -16.22 -19.13
C VAL A 574 -17.06 -15.10 -20.06
N LYS A 575 -16.47 -14.05 -19.46
CA LYS A 575 -15.92 -12.88 -20.16
C LYS A 575 -14.42 -13.01 -20.37
N GLY A 576 -13.71 -13.57 -19.40
CA GLY A 576 -12.26 -13.78 -19.44
C GLY A 576 -11.93 -15.27 -19.36
N LEU A 577 -11.31 -15.79 -20.42
CA LEU A 577 -10.85 -17.17 -20.51
C LEU A 577 -9.32 -17.21 -20.58
N HIS A 578 -8.71 -17.68 -19.50
CA HIS A 578 -7.25 -17.71 -19.36
C HIS A 578 -6.77 -19.15 -19.37
N LEU A 579 -6.06 -19.54 -20.44
CA LEU A 579 -5.53 -20.88 -20.68
C LEU A 579 -4.00 -20.86 -20.87
N SER A 580 -3.33 -19.82 -20.39
CA SER A 580 -1.90 -19.61 -20.57
C SER A 580 -1.04 -20.52 -19.71
N GLU A 581 0.24 -20.64 -20.04
CA GLU A 581 1.21 -21.43 -19.26
C GLU A 581 0.79 -22.90 -19.13
N ASN A 582 0.35 -23.50 -20.23
CA ASN A 582 0.00 -24.92 -20.30
C ASN A 582 0.84 -25.62 -21.38
N HIS A 583 0.44 -26.85 -21.73
CA HIS A 583 1.08 -27.67 -22.74
C HIS A 583 0.17 -27.84 -23.98
N ILE A 584 -0.71 -26.87 -24.24
CA ILE A 584 -1.75 -27.00 -25.26
C ILE A 584 -1.11 -26.98 -26.64
N TYR A 585 -1.22 -28.09 -27.35
CA TYR A 585 -0.74 -28.21 -28.74
C TYR A 585 -1.88 -28.47 -29.74
N GLN A 586 -3.08 -28.79 -29.26
CA GLN A 586 -4.24 -29.10 -30.10
C GLN A 586 -5.53 -28.50 -29.51
N ILE A 587 -6.33 -27.88 -30.38
CA ILE A 587 -7.68 -27.38 -30.09
C ILE A 587 -8.62 -28.01 -31.11
N GLU A 588 -9.63 -28.75 -30.64
CA GLU A 588 -10.64 -29.38 -31.50
C GLU A 588 -11.67 -28.34 -31.96
N ALA A 589 -12.21 -28.50 -33.18
CA ALA A 589 -13.29 -27.67 -33.67
C ALA A 589 -14.53 -27.79 -32.78
N GLY A 590 -15.14 -26.66 -32.44
CA GLY A 590 -16.28 -26.59 -31.54
C GLY A 590 -15.93 -26.64 -30.03
N THR A 591 -14.64 -26.55 -29.66
CA THR A 591 -14.22 -26.42 -28.26
C THR A 591 -14.89 -25.26 -27.54
N PHE A 592 -15.01 -24.11 -28.21
CA PHE A 592 -15.53 -22.86 -27.64
C PHE A 592 -16.98 -22.54 -28.05
N GLU A 593 -17.73 -23.54 -28.55
CA GLU A 593 -19.17 -23.38 -28.84
C GLU A 593 -19.94 -22.93 -27.57
N GLY A 594 -20.72 -21.86 -27.68
CA GLY A 594 -21.52 -21.31 -26.59
C GLY A 594 -20.81 -20.29 -25.69
N LEU A 595 -19.55 -19.93 -25.99
CA LEU A 595 -18.79 -18.91 -25.26
C LEU A 595 -18.92 -17.51 -25.87
N ASP A 596 -20.16 -17.08 -26.09
CA ASP A 596 -20.46 -15.86 -26.84
C ASP A 596 -19.98 -14.57 -26.14
N GLU A 597 -19.84 -14.60 -24.82
CA GLU A 597 -19.47 -13.45 -23.97
C GLU A 597 -17.95 -13.27 -23.79
N VAL A 598 -17.12 -14.19 -24.27
CA VAL A 598 -15.66 -14.09 -24.09
C VAL A 598 -15.12 -12.90 -24.86
N THR A 599 -14.52 -11.97 -24.13
CA THR A 599 -13.90 -10.74 -24.67
C THR A 599 -12.38 -10.84 -24.69
N ALA A 600 -11.79 -11.55 -23.72
CA ALA A 600 -10.36 -11.75 -23.62
C ALA A 600 -10.02 -13.25 -23.59
N LEU A 601 -9.22 -13.68 -24.56
CA LEU A 601 -8.73 -15.05 -24.68
C LEU A 601 -7.20 -15.07 -24.58
N PHE A 602 -6.70 -15.75 -23.55
CA PHE A 602 -5.27 -15.89 -23.31
C PHE A 602 -4.82 -17.33 -23.53
N LEU A 603 -3.97 -17.53 -24.53
CA LEU A 603 -3.35 -18.80 -24.90
C LEU A 603 -1.82 -18.67 -24.98
N HIS A 604 -1.23 -17.61 -24.44
CA HIS A 604 0.23 -17.45 -24.44
C HIS A 604 0.93 -18.53 -23.61
N GLN A 605 2.20 -18.78 -23.89
CA GLN A 605 3.02 -19.80 -23.20
C GLN A 605 2.39 -21.19 -23.31
N ASN A 606 2.18 -21.63 -24.55
CA ASN A 606 1.63 -22.94 -24.91
C ASN A 606 2.46 -23.55 -26.05
N GLN A 607 1.94 -24.58 -26.73
CA GLN A 607 2.66 -25.35 -27.75
C GLN A 607 1.94 -25.38 -29.11
N LEU A 608 1.09 -24.40 -29.40
CA LEU A 608 0.34 -24.32 -30.66
C LEU A 608 1.28 -24.07 -31.84
N SER A 609 1.16 -24.86 -32.91
CA SER A 609 1.97 -24.71 -34.13
C SER A 609 1.27 -24.01 -35.29
N GLU A 610 -0.06 -24.03 -35.29
CA GLU A 610 -0.91 -23.41 -36.31
C GLU A 610 -2.18 -22.84 -35.66
N VAL A 611 -2.78 -21.85 -36.33
CA VAL A 611 -4.01 -21.18 -35.91
C VAL A 611 -4.99 -21.20 -37.06
N LYS A 612 -6.06 -21.98 -36.95
CA LYS A 612 -7.12 -22.14 -37.97
C LYS A 612 -8.45 -21.62 -37.47
N GLY A 613 -9.29 -21.12 -38.38
CA GLY A 613 -10.61 -20.60 -38.04
C GLY A 613 -11.50 -21.62 -37.31
N GLU A 614 -11.56 -22.88 -37.77
CA GLU A 614 -12.43 -23.88 -37.14
C GLU A 614 -12.12 -24.16 -35.66
N MET A 615 -10.90 -23.88 -35.20
CA MET A 615 -10.47 -24.09 -33.81
C MET A 615 -11.19 -23.14 -32.82
N PHE A 616 -11.65 -21.98 -33.31
CA PHE A 616 -12.15 -20.88 -32.47
C PHE A 616 -13.62 -20.52 -32.74
N THR A 617 -14.36 -21.40 -33.40
CA THR A 617 -15.80 -21.25 -33.61
C THR A 617 -16.55 -21.15 -32.29
N GLY A 618 -17.49 -20.20 -32.20
CA GLY A 618 -18.31 -19.94 -31.00
C GLY A 618 -17.89 -18.71 -30.21
N LEU A 619 -16.75 -18.10 -30.52
CA LEU A 619 -16.24 -16.89 -29.86
C LEU A 619 -16.58 -15.64 -30.67
N LEU A 620 -17.60 -14.88 -30.26
CA LEU A 620 -18.14 -13.76 -31.05
C LEU A 620 -17.69 -12.36 -30.59
N LYS A 621 -17.31 -12.21 -29.33
CA LYS A 621 -17.00 -10.91 -28.70
C LYS A 621 -15.52 -10.66 -28.41
N VAL A 622 -14.63 -11.56 -28.84
CA VAL A 622 -13.19 -11.45 -28.59
C VAL A 622 -12.65 -10.13 -29.16
N ASN A 623 -12.09 -9.31 -28.27
CA ASN A 623 -11.39 -8.06 -28.59
C ASN A 623 -9.90 -8.12 -28.28
N MET A 624 -9.49 -9.03 -27.37
CA MET A 624 -8.10 -9.26 -26.99
C MET A 624 -7.77 -10.73 -27.16
N PHE A 625 -6.77 -11.01 -28.00
CA PHE A 625 -6.32 -12.36 -28.28
C PHE A 625 -4.80 -12.47 -28.11
N SER A 626 -4.38 -13.26 -27.13
CA SER A 626 -2.97 -13.45 -26.79
C SER A 626 -2.52 -14.87 -27.14
N LEU A 627 -1.58 -14.97 -28.06
CA LEU A 627 -0.96 -16.19 -28.58
C LEU A 627 0.56 -16.18 -28.45
N SER A 628 1.12 -15.22 -27.71
CA SER A 628 2.57 -15.08 -27.56
C SER A 628 3.23 -16.32 -26.96
N ASP A 629 4.51 -16.55 -27.24
CA ASP A 629 5.26 -17.69 -26.69
C ASP A 629 4.58 -19.04 -26.98
N ASN A 630 4.42 -19.30 -28.28
CA ASN A 630 3.92 -20.56 -28.83
C ASN A 630 4.90 -21.04 -29.93
N LYS A 631 4.48 -22.02 -30.75
CA LYS A 631 5.27 -22.55 -31.88
C LYS A 631 4.66 -22.18 -33.23
N ILE A 632 3.90 -21.08 -33.30
CA ILE A 632 3.05 -20.74 -34.45
C ILE A 632 3.92 -20.35 -35.64
N ALA A 633 3.82 -21.10 -36.74
CA ALA A 633 4.53 -20.82 -37.98
C ALA A 633 3.66 -20.14 -39.05
N SER A 634 2.33 -20.24 -38.95
CA SER A 634 1.39 -19.59 -39.87
C SER A 634 0.02 -19.38 -39.23
N ILE A 635 -0.69 -18.36 -39.71
CA ILE A 635 -2.03 -17.99 -39.26
C ILE A 635 -2.98 -18.05 -40.45
N ASP A 636 -4.12 -18.72 -40.29
CA ASP A 636 -5.17 -18.74 -41.31
C ASP A 636 -6.05 -17.47 -41.20
N PRO A 637 -6.21 -16.67 -42.28
CA PRO A 637 -7.01 -15.43 -42.26
C PRO A 637 -8.48 -15.62 -41.89
N SER A 638 -9.01 -16.85 -41.98
CA SER A 638 -10.39 -17.18 -41.61
C SER A 638 -10.70 -16.94 -40.14
N ILE A 639 -9.70 -17.01 -39.24
CA ILE A 639 -9.92 -16.77 -37.81
C ILE A 639 -10.41 -15.34 -37.53
N PHE A 640 -9.92 -14.35 -38.26
CA PHE A 640 -10.30 -12.95 -38.04
C PHE A 640 -11.72 -12.66 -38.52
N LYS A 641 -12.30 -13.49 -39.40
CA LYS A 641 -13.73 -13.43 -39.72
C LYS A 641 -14.60 -13.79 -38.52
N LEU A 642 -14.09 -14.62 -37.62
CA LEU A 642 -14.78 -15.00 -36.38
C LEU A 642 -14.65 -13.92 -35.30
N PHE A 643 -13.61 -13.07 -35.35
CA PHE A 643 -13.35 -12.01 -34.38
C PHE A 643 -13.54 -10.59 -34.96
N PRO A 644 -14.78 -10.19 -35.31
CA PRO A 644 -15.03 -8.89 -35.94
C PRO A 644 -14.75 -7.68 -35.03
N ASN A 645 -14.48 -7.92 -33.73
CA ASN A 645 -14.19 -6.90 -32.72
C ASN A 645 -12.73 -6.93 -32.24
N LEU A 646 -11.87 -7.72 -32.87
CA LEU A 646 -10.47 -7.84 -32.46
C LEU A 646 -9.75 -6.48 -32.52
N GLN A 647 -9.21 -6.06 -31.38
CA GLN A 647 -8.48 -4.80 -31.19
C GLN A 647 -7.02 -5.02 -30.82
N LEU A 648 -6.74 -6.06 -30.03
CA LEU A 648 -5.41 -6.36 -29.52
C LEU A 648 -5.03 -7.80 -29.91
N LEU A 649 -3.94 -7.94 -30.66
CA LEU A 649 -3.42 -9.24 -31.09
C LEU A 649 -1.95 -9.37 -30.72
N TYR A 650 -1.64 -10.36 -29.88
CA TYR A 650 -0.28 -10.65 -29.45
C TYR A 650 0.20 -11.98 -30.02
N LEU A 651 1.22 -11.92 -30.87
CA LEU A 651 1.85 -13.04 -31.56
C LEU A 651 3.37 -13.06 -31.32
N GLY A 652 3.85 -12.30 -30.34
CA GLY A 652 5.27 -12.24 -30.02
C GLY A 652 5.84 -13.61 -29.63
N GLN A 653 7.14 -13.82 -29.81
CA GLN A 653 7.84 -15.05 -29.40
C GLN A 653 7.23 -16.32 -30.05
N ASN A 654 7.09 -16.31 -31.37
CA ASN A 654 6.56 -17.45 -32.16
C ASN A 654 7.59 -17.91 -33.21
N LYS A 655 7.13 -18.61 -34.26
CA LYS A 655 7.95 -19.13 -35.37
C LYS A 655 7.52 -18.56 -36.73
N LEU A 656 6.98 -17.34 -36.73
CA LEU A 656 6.59 -16.66 -37.96
C LEU A 656 7.87 -16.23 -38.71
N GLN A 657 8.06 -16.75 -39.93
CA GLN A 657 9.21 -16.39 -40.79
C GLN A 657 8.75 -15.71 -42.09
N LYS A 658 7.86 -16.38 -42.84
CA LYS A 658 7.34 -15.89 -44.12
C LYS A 658 5.83 -15.69 -44.03
N LEU A 659 5.40 -14.44 -44.06
CA LEU A 659 3.99 -14.09 -44.14
C LEU A 659 3.54 -14.13 -45.62
N LYS A 660 2.32 -14.58 -45.87
CA LYS A 660 1.69 -14.79 -47.18
C LYS A 660 1.07 -13.51 -47.74
N GLY A 661 0.76 -12.55 -46.87
CA GLY A 661 0.23 -11.23 -47.21
C GLY A 661 -1.28 -11.08 -47.04
N ASP A 662 -2.00 -12.18 -46.83
CA ASP A 662 -3.45 -12.19 -46.61
C ASP A 662 -3.84 -12.46 -45.16
N GLU A 663 -2.88 -12.75 -44.26
CA GLU A 663 -3.11 -13.13 -42.86
C GLU A 663 -4.11 -12.21 -42.15
N PHE A 664 -3.98 -10.90 -42.32
CA PHE A 664 -4.79 -9.91 -41.58
C PHE A 664 -5.96 -9.31 -42.38
N THR A 665 -6.35 -9.92 -43.50
CA THR A 665 -7.39 -9.39 -44.42
C THR A 665 -8.72 -9.07 -43.73
N ASN A 666 -9.07 -9.78 -42.65
CA ASN A 666 -10.35 -9.62 -41.96
C ASN A 666 -10.24 -9.00 -40.56
N ALA A 667 -9.19 -8.20 -40.27
CA ALA A 667 -8.96 -7.60 -38.95
C ALA A 667 -8.92 -6.05 -38.94
N PRO A 668 -9.89 -5.33 -39.55
CA PRO A 668 -9.79 -3.87 -39.75
C PRO A 668 -9.82 -3.03 -38.46
N LYS A 669 -10.35 -3.60 -37.36
CA LYS A 669 -10.45 -2.93 -36.05
C LYS A 669 -9.20 -3.10 -35.18
N LEU A 670 -8.18 -3.82 -35.66
CA LEU A 670 -6.97 -4.04 -34.90
C LEU A 670 -6.27 -2.70 -34.63
N THR A 671 -6.02 -2.42 -33.36
CA THR A 671 -5.37 -1.19 -32.88
C THR A 671 -3.93 -1.42 -32.45
N ALA A 672 -3.63 -2.62 -31.95
CA ALA A 672 -2.29 -3.04 -31.58
C ALA A 672 -1.99 -4.44 -32.12
N LEU A 673 -0.84 -4.56 -32.78
CA LEU A 673 -0.31 -5.81 -33.31
C LEU A 673 1.11 -6.02 -32.81
N ASP A 674 1.31 -7.12 -32.07
CA ASP A 674 2.62 -7.52 -31.60
C ASP A 674 3.12 -8.77 -32.34
N LEU A 675 4.19 -8.60 -33.11
CA LEU A 675 4.89 -9.62 -33.90
C LEU A 675 6.35 -9.78 -33.44
N ALA A 676 6.70 -9.28 -32.25
CA ALA A 676 8.08 -9.28 -31.78
C ALA A 676 8.65 -10.70 -31.59
N MET A 677 9.97 -10.83 -31.55
CA MET A 677 10.66 -12.09 -31.24
C MET A 677 10.21 -13.25 -32.15
N ASN A 678 10.09 -12.97 -33.45
CA ASN A 678 9.82 -13.97 -34.49
C ASN A 678 11.07 -14.08 -35.40
N ASP A 679 10.94 -14.76 -36.53
CA ASP A 679 12.01 -14.94 -37.52
C ASP A 679 11.72 -14.14 -38.81
N ILE A 680 10.98 -13.04 -38.74
CA ILE A 680 10.50 -12.30 -39.92
C ILE A 680 11.67 -11.57 -40.61
N GLU A 681 11.95 -11.95 -41.86
CA GLU A 681 12.99 -11.33 -42.69
C GLU A 681 12.42 -10.24 -43.62
N THR A 682 11.23 -10.44 -44.16
CA THR A 682 10.58 -9.53 -45.11
C THR A 682 9.07 -9.53 -44.92
N LEU A 683 8.43 -8.38 -45.17
CA LEU A 683 6.98 -8.21 -45.11
C LEU A 683 6.38 -8.08 -46.52
N PRO A 684 5.28 -8.79 -46.84
CA PRO A 684 4.56 -8.60 -48.09
C PRO A 684 3.96 -7.19 -48.19
N THR A 685 3.99 -6.60 -49.39
CA THR A 685 3.63 -5.17 -49.62
C THR A 685 2.23 -4.77 -49.15
N ASP A 686 1.26 -5.67 -49.18
CA ASP A 686 -0.15 -5.37 -48.87
C ASP A 686 -0.61 -5.91 -47.49
N ILE A 687 0.28 -6.52 -46.70
CA ILE A 687 -0.14 -7.28 -45.49
C ILE A 687 -0.87 -6.46 -44.43
N PHE A 688 -0.54 -5.18 -44.29
CA PHE A 688 -1.15 -4.27 -43.31
C PHE A 688 -2.19 -3.32 -43.91
N LYS A 689 -2.38 -3.34 -45.23
CA LYS A 689 -3.39 -2.51 -45.91
C LYS A 689 -4.82 -2.68 -45.36
N PRO A 690 -5.25 -3.88 -44.91
CA PRO A 690 -6.56 -4.06 -44.28
C PRO A 690 -6.68 -3.44 -42.88
N LEU A 691 -5.56 -3.16 -42.20
CA LEU A 691 -5.52 -2.75 -40.79
C LEU A 691 -5.71 -1.24 -40.62
N THR A 692 -6.90 -0.74 -40.97
CA THR A 692 -7.19 0.70 -41.03
C THR A 692 -7.24 1.41 -39.67
N SER A 693 -7.27 0.66 -38.57
CA SER A 693 -7.30 1.20 -37.20
C SER A 693 -5.98 1.02 -36.44
N LEU A 694 -4.93 0.48 -37.09
CA LEU A 694 -3.70 0.09 -36.41
C LEU A 694 -2.88 1.31 -35.98
N LEU A 695 -2.67 1.45 -34.67
CA LEU A 695 -1.91 2.54 -34.05
C LEU A 695 -0.53 2.08 -33.56
N THR A 696 -0.44 0.85 -33.06
CA THR A 696 0.82 0.29 -32.53
C THR A 696 1.21 -0.97 -33.27
N LEU A 697 2.44 -1.00 -33.77
CA LEU A 697 3.06 -2.15 -34.41
C LEU A 697 4.39 -2.47 -33.74
N ASN A 698 4.50 -3.67 -33.18
CA ASN A 698 5.73 -4.17 -32.62
C ASN A 698 6.35 -5.24 -33.51
N LEU A 699 7.51 -4.94 -34.08
CA LEU A 699 8.32 -5.84 -34.90
C LEU A 699 9.70 -6.09 -34.28
N ALA A 700 9.90 -5.77 -33.00
CA ALA A 700 11.17 -5.93 -32.30
C ALA A 700 11.69 -7.38 -32.37
N PHE A 701 13.00 -7.59 -32.27
CA PHE A 701 13.62 -8.93 -32.26
C PHE A 701 13.21 -9.79 -33.48
N ASN A 702 13.31 -9.23 -34.68
CA ASN A 702 13.12 -9.95 -35.95
C ASN A 702 14.41 -9.86 -36.80
N LYS A 703 14.33 -10.11 -38.11
CA LYS A 703 15.50 -10.20 -39.01
C LYS A 703 15.36 -9.31 -40.24
N LEU A 704 14.78 -8.12 -40.07
CA LEU A 704 14.45 -7.22 -41.19
C LEU A 704 15.69 -6.70 -41.95
N GLY A 705 16.85 -6.59 -41.29
CA GLY A 705 18.09 -6.14 -41.93
C GLY A 705 17.96 -4.72 -42.51
N THR A 706 18.39 -4.51 -43.76
CA THR A 706 18.35 -3.18 -44.39
C THR A 706 16.93 -2.71 -44.65
N LEU A 707 16.58 -1.52 -44.16
CA LEU A 707 15.29 -0.91 -44.42
C LEU A 707 15.35 -0.02 -45.67
N GLN A 708 14.39 -0.20 -46.56
CA GLN A 708 14.19 0.61 -47.77
C GLN A 708 12.69 0.83 -47.98
N LYS A 709 12.32 1.67 -48.97
CA LYS A 709 10.92 1.90 -49.31
C LYS A 709 10.19 0.58 -49.58
N GLY A 710 9.15 0.32 -48.80
CA GLY A 710 8.37 -0.92 -48.86
C GLY A 710 8.87 -2.07 -47.96
N SER A 711 10.02 -1.95 -47.29
CA SER A 711 10.45 -2.93 -46.27
C SER A 711 9.41 -3.06 -45.15
N ILE A 712 8.79 -1.93 -44.78
CA ILE A 712 7.62 -1.87 -43.90
C ILE A 712 6.48 -1.31 -44.73
N PRO A 713 5.42 -2.10 -45.02
CA PRO A 713 4.23 -1.62 -45.72
C PRO A 713 3.63 -0.39 -45.03
N ILE A 714 3.22 0.59 -45.83
CA ILE A 714 2.74 1.88 -45.33
C ILE A 714 1.45 1.71 -44.52
N ILE A 715 1.45 2.27 -43.30
CA ILE A 715 0.30 2.34 -42.40
C ILE A 715 0.09 3.82 -42.02
N PRO A 716 -0.77 4.57 -42.75
CA PRO A 716 -0.81 6.03 -42.65
C PRO A 716 -1.16 6.59 -41.26
N GLN A 717 -1.91 5.82 -40.46
CA GLN A 717 -2.37 6.19 -39.13
C GLN A 717 -1.50 5.64 -37.99
N LEU A 718 -0.41 4.93 -38.30
CA LEU A 718 0.44 4.33 -37.27
C LEU A 718 1.09 5.41 -36.41
N GLU A 719 1.03 5.23 -35.09
CA GLU A 719 1.56 6.17 -34.10
C GLU A 719 2.84 5.65 -33.43
N SER A 720 2.94 4.34 -33.20
CA SER A 720 4.10 3.72 -32.56
C SER A 720 4.61 2.54 -33.38
N LEU A 721 5.91 2.56 -33.69
CA LEU A 721 6.62 1.52 -34.42
C LEU A 721 7.88 1.09 -33.68
N ARG A 722 7.95 -0.18 -33.30
CA ARG A 722 9.12 -0.79 -32.68
C ARG A 722 9.86 -1.71 -33.65
N LEU A 723 11.14 -1.44 -33.85
CA LEU A 723 12.07 -2.14 -34.73
C LEU A 723 13.39 -2.44 -34.02
N ASP A 724 13.40 -2.41 -32.69
CA ASP A 724 14.58 -2.76 -31.91
C ASP A 724 15.03 -4.21 -32.19
N GLU A 725 16.33 -4.49 -32.10
CA GLU A 725 16.88 -5.86 -32.25
C GLU A 725 16.55 -6.54 -33.59
N ASN A 726 16.62 -5.80 -34.71
CA ASN A 726 16.31 -6.32 -36.05
C ASN A 726 17.54 -6.53 -36.96
N GLY A 727 18.74 -6.26 -36.44
CA GLY A 727 19.96 -6.26 -37.24
C GLY A 727 19.97 -5.18 -38.33
N VAL A 728 19.24 -4.07 -38.12
CA VAL A 728 19.17 -2.97 -39.09
C VAL A 728 20.52 -2.28 -39.17
N GLY A 729 21.22 -2.44 -40.30
CA GLY A 729 22.53 -1.82 -40.54
C GLY A 729 22.47 -0.52 -41.35
N ASP A 730 21.40 -0.33 -42.12
CA ASP A 730 21.20 0.83 -42.98
C ASP A 730 19.70 1.08 -43.23
N VAL A 731 19.35 2.35 -43.40
CA VAL A 731 17.98 2.83 -43.67
C VAL A 731 18.04 3.78 -44.86
N LYS A 732 17.51 3.34 -46.00
CA LYS A 732 17.59 4.08 -47.28
C LYS A 732 16.65 5.28 -47.29
N THR A 733 17.00 6.31 -48.05
CA THR A 733 16.15 7.48 -48.29
C THR A 733 14.76 7.05 -48.77
N GLY A 734 13.71 7.65 -48.17
CA GLY A 734 12.31 7.36 -48.50
C GLY A 734 11.74 6.09 -47.86
N THR A 735 12.47 5.43 -46.95
CA THR A 735 11.96 4.26 -46.19
C THR A 735 10.67 4.58 -45.46
N PHE A 736 10.58 5.76 -44.83
CA PHE A 736 9.44 6.19 -44.03
C PHE A 736 8.46 7.12 -44.78
N ASP A 737 8.56 7.20 -46.11
CA ASP A 737 7.57 7.89 -46.93
C ASP A 737 6.17 7.32 -46.64
N GLY A 738 5.24 8.16 -46.16
CA GLY A 738 3.87 7.76 -45.85
C GLY A 738 3.60 7.46 -44.37
N PHE A 739 4.61 7.49 -43.49
CA PHE A 739 4.47 7.34 -42.04
C PHE A 739 4.33 8.70 -41.30
N GLY A 740 3.62 9.66 -41.91
CA GLY A 740 3.50 11.03 -41.39
C GLY A 740 2.75 11.15 -40.05
N SER A 741 2.06 10.10 -39.59
CA SER A 741 1.39 10.07 -38.29
C SER A 741 2.25 9.50 -37.16
N LEU A 742 3.41 8.92 -37.49
CA LEU A 742 4.25 8.23 -36.50
C LEU A 742 4.74 9.22 -35.45
N LEU A 743 4.52 8.90 -34.19
CA LEU A 743 4.91 9.67 -33.01
C LEU A 743 6.18 9.09 -32.38
N GLU A 744 6.28 7.77 -32.36
CA GLU A 744 7.38 7.04 -31.71
C GLU A 744 8.00 6.01 -32.64
N LEU A 745 9.32 6.06 -32.77
CA LEU A 745 10.13 5.09 -33.51
C LEU A 745 11.25 4.55 -32.63
N ASP A 746 11.26 3.23 -32.43
CA ASP A 746 12.35 2.55 -31.75
C ASP A 746 13.21 1.75 -32.74
N LEU A 747 14.48 2.14 -32.87
CA LEU A 747 15.52 1.49 -33.65
C LEU A 747 16.72 1.11 -32.76
N SER A 748 16.53 1.03 -31.45
CA SER A 748 17.59 0.66 -30.51
C SER A 748 18.10 -0.76 -30.72
N ASN A 749 19.29 -1.06 -30.22
CA ASN A 749 19.89 -2.40 -30.28
C ASN A 749 19.95 -2.96 -31.72
N ASN A 750 20.37 -2.12 -32.67
CA ASN A 750 20.56 -2.49 -34.07
C ASN A 750 22.04 -2.31 -34.46
N THR A 751 22.38 -2.35 -35.75
CA THR A 751 23.77 -2.28 -36.25
C THR A 751 24.05 -1.02 -37.07
N LEU A 752 23.25 0.04 -36.87
CA LEU A 752 23.38 1.29 -37.61
C LEU A 752 24.76 1.92 -37.38
N LYS A 753 25.50 2.19 -38.45
CA LYS A 753 26.83 2.83 -38.39
C LYS A 753 26.81 4.31 -38.71
N HIS A 754 25.89 4.70 -39.58
CA HIS A 754 25.80 6.02 -40.18
C HIS A 754 24.36 6.52 -40.10
N VAL A 755 24.19 7.80 -39.79
CA VAL A 755 22.88 8.47 -39.79
C VAL A 755 23.00 9.76 -40.57
N ASN A 756 22.09 9.99 -41.52
CA ASN A 756 22.07 11.17 -42.36
C ASN A 756 20.68 11.82 -42.37
N VAL A 757 20.60 13.05 -42.89
CA VAL A 757 19.37 13.85 -42.83
C VAL A 757 18.21 13.17 -43.56
N GLU A 758 18.45 12.47 -44.66
CA GLU A 758 17.40 11.87 -45.49
C GLU A 758 16.82 10.57 -44.92
N MET A 759 17.52 9.95 -43.96
CA MET A 759 17.18 8.65 -43.37
C MET A 759 15.77 8.61 -42.75
N PHE A 760 15.37 9.70 -42.09
CA PHE A 760 14.08 9.83 -41.40
C PHE A 760 13.09 10.73 -42.13
N GLN A 761 13.35 11.04 -43.40
CA GLN A 761 12.46 11.86 -44.20
C GLN A 761 11.04 11.28 -44.24
N GLY A 762 10.04 12.14 -44.07
CA GLY A 762 8.62 11.77 -44.06
C GLY A 762 7.98 11.67 -42.67
N LEU A 763 8.79 11.59 -41.60
CA LEU A 763 8.33 11.48 -40.20
C LEU A 763 7.96 12.85 -39.58
N THR A 764 6.96 13.52 -40.15
CA THR A 764 6.64 14.92 -39.82
C THR A 764 6.05 15.14 -38.43
N LYS A 765 5.44 14.13 -37.82
CA LYS A 765 4.86 14.18 -36.46
C LYS A 765 5.66 13.40 -35.40
N MET A 766 6.85 12.90 -35.73
CA MET A 766 7.62 12.08 -34.79
C MET A 766 8.12 12.93 -33.63
N HIS A 767 7.78 12.51 -32.40
CA HIS A 767 8.16 13.17 -31.16
C HIS A 767 9.35 12.49 -30.49
N SER A 768 9.44 11.16 -30.59
CA SER A 768 10.44 10.34 -29.92
C SER A 768 11.14 9.41 -30.90
N LEU A 769 12.47 9.46 -30.90
CA LEU A 769 13.34 8.58 -31.67
C LEU A 769 14.34 7.89 -30.75
N ASN A 770 14.29 6.56 -30.69
CA ASN A 770 15.26 5.77 -29.93
C ASN A 770 16.28 5.12 -30.88
N LEU A 771 17.56 5.45 -30.70
CA LEU A 771 18.69 4.91 -31.44
C LEU A 771 19.77 4.33 -30.50
N GLU A 772 19.40 4.03 -29.25
CA GLU A 772 20.34 3.48 -28.26
C GLU A 772 21.00 2.18 -28.74
N HIS A 773 22.21 1.90 -28.25
CA HIS A 773 22.92 0.64 -28.47
C HIS A 773 23.04 0.24 -29.96
N ASN A 774 23.42 1.21 -30.80
CA ASN A 774 23.81 0.97 -32.20
C ASN A 774 25.34 1.13 -32.37
N GLU A 775 25.83 1.15 -33.61
CA GLU A 775 27.24 1.35 -33.94
C GLU A 775 27.56 2.75 -34.49
N ILE A 776 26.71 3.74 -34.20
CA ILE A 776 26.80 5.06 -34.84
C ILE A 776 28.07 5.77 -34.39
N SER A 777 28.89 6.20 -35.35
CA SER A 777 30.17 6.87 -35.06
C SER A 777 30.29 8.28 -35.66
N ASP A 778 29.48 8.58 -36.67
CA ASP A 778 29.47 9.84 -37.42
C ASP A 778 28.07 10.48 -37.42
N LEU A 779 27.75 11.17 -36.32
CA LEU A 779 26.49 11.91 -36.18
C LEU A 779 26.77 13.41 -36.10
N SER A 780 26.08 14.19 -36.94
CA SER A 780 26.08 15.66 -36.84
C SER A 780 24.91 16.13 -35.96
N PRO A 781 25.07 17.16 -35.10
CA PRO A 781 23.99 17.74 -34.31
C PRO A 781 22.77 18.26 -35.12
N ASP A 782 22.98 18.49 -36.41
CA ASP A 782 21.96 19.03 -37.34
C ASP A 782 21.23 17.97 -38.16
N VAL A 783 21.60 16.70 -38.01
CA VAL A 783 21.06 15.60 -38.82
C VAL A 783 19.54 15.40 -38.66
N PHE A 784 18.96 15.88 -37.56
CA PHE A 784 17.53 15.77 -37.26
C PHE A 784 16.75 17.07 -37.54
N ASN A 785 17.36 18.09 -38.15
CA ASN A 785 16.72 19.39 -38.38
C ASN A 785 15.50 19.33 -39.30
N ASN A 786 15.37 18.27 -40.10
CA ASN A 786 14.23 18.04 -40.97
C ASN A 786 13.06 17.32 -40.28
N LEU A 787 13.13 17.07 -38.97
CA LEU A 787 12.08 16.47 -38.16
C LEU A 787 11.46 17.54 -37.25
N PRO A 788 10.39 18.23 -37.69
CA PRO A 788 9.92 19.46 -37.06
C PRO A 788 9.24 19.25 -35.69
N ALA A 789 8.74 18.05 -35.40
CA ALA A 789 8.07 17.71 -34.15
C ALA A 789 8.96 16.96 -33.14
N LEU A 790 10.22 16.69 -33.51
CA LEU A 790 11.10 15.86 -32.69
C LEU A 790 11.50 16.59 -31.42
N THR A 791 11.21 15.99 -30.28
CA THR A 791 11.51 16.55 -28.95
C THR A 791 12.45 15.65 -28.15
N ARG A 792 12.45 14.34 -28.43
CA ARG A 792 13.27 13.35 -27.73
C ARG A 792 14.08 12.50 -28.69
N VAL A 793 15.39 12.40 -28.42
CA VAL A 793 16.31 11.50 -29.12
C VAL A 793 17.17 10.77 -28.10
N ARG A 794 17.19 9.44 -28.15
CA ARG A 794 18.06 8.61 -27.30
C ARG A 794 19.19 8.00 -28.13
N LEU A 795 20.43 8.11 -27.64
CA LEU A 795 21.66 7.72 -28.36
C LEU A 795 22.67 6.98 -27.48
N GLU A 796 22.34 6.69 -26.22
CA GLU A 796 23.25 6.00 -25.31
C GLU A 796 23.72 4.66 -25.88
N GLY A 797 24.96 4.28 -25.57
CA GLY A 797 25.55 3.03 -26.07
C GLY A 797 26.02 3.03 -27.54
N ASN A 798 26.08 4.19 -28.21
CA ASN A 798 26.72 4.36 -29.52
C ASN A 798 28.22 4.69 -29.44
N LYS A 799 28.91 4.77 -30.59
CA LYS A 799 30.34 5.09 -30.72
C LYS A 799 30.58 6.60 -30.94
N LEU A 800 29.77 7.45 -30.30
CA LEU A 800 29.80 8.90 -30.46
C LEU A 800 30.74 9.59 -29.46
N GLY A 801 31.39 10.67 -29.89
CA GLY A 801 32.20 11.50 -29.01
C GLY A 801 31.32 12.35 -28.07
N ALA A 802 31.83 12.62 -26.85
CA ALA A 802 31.11 13.35 -25.81
C ALA A 802 30.54 14.71 -26.28
N ALA A 803 31.30 15.47 -27.09
CA ALA A 803 30.86 16.76 -27.60
C ALA A 803 29.59 16.68 -28.48
N VAL A 804 29.44 15.61 -29.27
CA VAL A 804 28.24 15.39 -30.10
C VAL A 804 27.06 14.99 -29.22
N MET A 805 27.29 14.09 -28.25
CA MET A 805 26.28 13.66 -27.29
C MET A 805 25.73 14.84 -26.48
N ASP A 806 26.61 15.72 -25.98
CA ASP A 806 26.22 16.91 -25.23
C ASP A 806 25.42 17.91 -26.10
N ALA A 807 25.84 18.10 -27.35
CA ALA A 807 25.14 18.98 -28.29
C ALA A 807 23.73 18.46 -28.61
N ILE A 808 23.56 17.15 -28.80
CA ILE A 808 22.26 16.52 -29.02
C ILE A 808 21.40 16.59 -27.74
N LYS A 809 21.93 16.22 -26.57
CA LYS A 809 21.20 16.28 -25.27
C LYS A 809 20.72 17.69 -24.95
N LYS A 810 21.50 18.72 -25.28
CA LYS A 810 21.10 20.12 -25.10
C LYS A 810 19.92 20.51 -26.00
N LYS A 811 19.84 19.93 -27.20
CA LYS A 811 18.81 20.23 -28.21
C LYS A 811 17.55 19.40 -28.04
N TYR A 812 17.69 18.16 -27.57
CA TYR A 812 16.63 17.19 -27.32
C TYR A 812 16.79 16.64 -25.89
N PRO A 813 16.45 17.43 -24.86
CA PRO A 813 16.62 17.00 -23.48
C PRO A 813 15.76 15.77 -23.20
N GLU A 814 16.34 14.80 -22.50
CA GLU A 814 15.51 13.75 -21.90
C GLU A 814 14.59 14.38 -20.85
N PRO A 815 13.29 14.02 -20.81
CA PRO A 815 12.49 14.35 -19.65
C PRO A 815 13.20 13.75 -18.42
N GLU A 816 13.27 14.51 -17.33
CA GLU A 816 13.75 13.96 -16.06
C GLU A 816 13.03 12.63 -15.80
N PRO A 817 13.73 11.61 -15.28
CA PRO A 817 13.05 10.40 -14.85
C PRO A 817 11.94 10.85 -13.90
N ILE A 818 10.70 10.57 -14.27
CA ILE A 818 9.62 10.57 -13.29
C ILE A 818 10.11 9.59 -12.24
N VAL A 819 10.50 10.11 -11.09
CA VAL A 819 10.71 9.33 -9.88
C VAL A 819 9.35 8.72 -9.61
N ILE A 820 9.14 7.51 -10.09
CA ILE A 820 8.03 6.68 -9.67
C ILE A 820 8.41 6.29 -8.24
N SER A 821 7.94 7.10 -7.28
CA SER A 821 7.80 6.70 -5.89
C SER A 821 6.76 5.59 -5.77
#